data_AF-A1Z8W2-F1
#
_entry.id   AF-A1Z8W2-F1
#
_cell.length_a   1.000
_cell.length_b   1.000
_cell.length_c   1.000
_cell.angle_alpha   90.00
_cell.angle_beta   90.00
_cell.angle_gamma   90.00
#
_symmetry.space_group_name_H-M   'P 1'
#
loop_
_entity.id
_entity.type
_entity.pdbx_description
1 polymer ?
#
loop_
_entity_poly.entity_id
_entity_poly.type
_entity_poly.pdbx_seq_one_letter_code
_entity_poly.pdbx_strand_id
1 'polypeptide(L)'
;MNSSSVTPRSVRSNKAFLLRTAGKAEKQASDKATWSRTSSCGGVFSTPPTQNGDGSPNKGRLSHIPNRRGASRSSIHSRKTSLERVTSSTKARPCVSTYSLPNRRVEPEHKVVEPDRKTDIDELNPPKRNVVPIKTHAQSAQLVKSTTCEPYQNVKKPEKMSHRRVLEMNRMRVFDTQKKKLENLQSEFMHKIRLMGSELRNQGVFKFVGLTVNDECKLVVHHDDLLRLPKSIPAESMNDLKTRCRAIVDQGVLLIYDHIPRIQRAKNDLEASEKREETQKKLSNLVEEKMNLIVEEIEQLCGACSKQESPNKSLYREMSELRSQKQAMEVRYFDAQKEHTEQMNQLRIELDAKLKQELASRDQIIVELRKSLRRSEDMLSEQSIRLAENNSKLLTEDSTIEVLRSEVAKLKTVKEQMVKRLEEADKGLERARNSVDKNLKHIDYLEGELKEARELIVHLEQRPDAMDAGVKEKDLIIADLKLQLQSLEQHKKVMNKQVANTIKQHADFEELGGNYKEALQQISDLRETLSVTNAKLEMQSKLEVQLRKEVSKMREQMVIDQKLLNARSELIATLQKNEEDSRTKLDQMYYQVSEKETLINQVNNKLSSKEEEFYNLYGTLTHKQREVRRQEHIIKLLKEQNSRVSLLRANQDERNATMEEEIKHLKNALYSITLGPCTVE
;
A
#
# COMPACT_ATOMS: atom_id res chain seq x y z
N MET A 1 -49.32 -57.17 -18.37
CA MET A 1 -50.52 -57.68 -17.69
C MET A 1 -51.32 -56.50 -17.14
N ASN A 2 -52.49 -56.31 -17.76
CA ASN A 2 -53.76 -55.77 -17.27
C ASN A 2 -53.85 -54.39 -16.59
N SER A 3 -54.19 -53.41 -17.42
CA SER A 3 -55.48 -52.67 -17.41
C SER A 3 -56.30 -52.58 -16.11
N SER A 4 -56.71 -51.36 -15.75
CA SER A 4 -58.11 -50.87 -15.89
C SER A 4 -58.45 -49.81 -14.84
N SER A 5 -58.76 -48.62 -15.33
CA SER A 5 -59.53 -47.58 -14.64
C SER A 5 -60.98 -48.03 -14.45
N VAL A 6 -61.50 -47.93 -13.21
CA VAL A 6 -62.94 -48.04 -12.92
C VAL A 6 -63.35 -46.87 -12.04
N THR A 7 -64.16 -45.97 -12.59
CA THR A 7 -65.08 -45.12 -11.83
C THR A 7 -66.44 -45.81 -11.72
N PRO A 8 -67.19 -45.57 -10.63
CA PRO A 8 -68.62 -45.39 -10.81
C PRO A 8 -69.21 -44.17 -10.06
N ARG A 9 -70.41 -43.83 -10.55
CA ARG A 9 -71.29 -42.67 -10.31
C ARG A 9 -71.97 -42.61 -8.92
N SER A 10 -72.17 -41.36 -8.47
CA SER A 10 -73.41 -40.69 -7.99
C SER A 10 -74.60 -41.54 -7.50
N VAL A 11 -75.05 -41.28 -6.25
CA VAL A 11 -76.45 -41.46 -5.78
C VAL A 11 -76.84 -40.42 -4.68
N ARG A 12 -77.74 -39.50 -5.07
CA ARG A 12 -79.04 -39.13 -4.44
C ARG A 12 -79.16 -38.46 -3.04
N SER A 13 -79.58 -37.19 -3.11
CA SER A 13 -80.45 -36.34 -2.26
C SER A 13 -81.15 -36.87 -0.99
N ASN A 14 -81.28 -35.98 0.02
CA ASN A 14 -82.52 -35.58 0.74
C ASN A 14 -82.23 -34.37 1.65
N LYS A 15 -82.79 -33.17 1.42
CA LYS A 15 -84.10 -32.61 1.88
C LYS A 15 -84.23 -32.35 3.39
N ALA A 16 -84.11 -31.08 3.80
CA ALA A 16 -84.94 -30.40 4.82
C ALA A 16 -84.70 -28.87 4.67
N PHE A 17 -85.63 -28.03 4.20
CA PHE A 17 -86.87 -27.48 4.78
C PHE A 17 -86.69 -26.05 5.37
N LEU A 18 -87.29 -25.08 4.64
CA LEU A 18 -87.87 -23.77 5.04
C LEU A 18 -87.00 -22.72 5.76
N LEU A 19 -86.71 -21.56 5.17
CA LEU A 19 -87.56 -20.39 4.82
C LEU A 19 -88.11 -19.58 6.01
N ARG A 20 -87.62 -18.33 6.13
CA ARG A 20 -88.35 -17.05 6.25
C ARG A 20 -87.29 -15.94 6.49
N THR A 21 -87.29 -14.76 5.89
CA THR A 21 -88.35 -13.94 5.29
C THR A 21 -87.72 -12.95 4.30
N ALA A 22 -88.47 -12.63 3.26
CA ALA A 22 -88.14 -11.67 2.22
C ALA A 22 -88.66 -10.25 2.55
N GLY A 23 -88.10 -9.27 1.86
CA GLY A 23 -88.74 -8.00 1.50
C GLY A 23 -88.14 -6.79 2.20
N LYS A 24 -87.99 -5.62 1.58
CA LYS A 24 -88.36 -5.13 0.23
C LYS A 24 -87.56 -3.84 0.01
N ALA A 25 -87.26 -3.56 -1.25
CA ALA A 25 -86.71 -2.29 -1.73
C ALA A 25 -87.81 -1.21 -1.85
N GLU A 26 -87.45 0.08 -1.72
CA GLU A 26 -87.69 1.08 -2.78
C GLU A 26 -86.95 2.42 -2.57
N LYS A 27 -86.81 3.15 -3.69
CA LYS A 27 -86.08 4.40 -4.03
C LYS A 27 -86.69 5.64 -3.31
N GLN A 28 -86.20 6.89 -3.37
CA GLN A 28 -85.56 7.68 -4.43
C GLN A 28 -85.11 9.08 -3.89
N ALA A 29 -83.94 9.56 -4.34
CA ALA A 29 -83.54 10.92 -4.75
C ALA A 29 -83.63 12.22 -3.88
N SER A 30 -82.48 12.91 -3.92
CA SER A 30 -82.24 14.34 -4.27
C SER A 30 -82.05 15.41 -3.17
N ASP A 31 -81.12 16.32 -3.56
CA ASP A 31 -81.00 17.74 -3.24
C ASP A 31 -80.08 18.26 -2.09
N LYS A 32 -78.99 18.89 -2.56
CA LYS A 32 -78.51 20.25 -2.30
C LYS A 32 -77.80 20.66 -0.98
N ALA A 33 -76.71 21.39 -1.27
CA ALA A 33 -76.13 22.57 -0.60
C ALA A 33 -75.28 22.36 0.66
N THR A 34 -73.95 22.55 0.56
CA THR A 34 -73.18 23.81 0.79
C THR A 34 -73.07 24.17 2.26
N TRP A 35 -71.85 24.27 2.81
CA TRP A 35 -71.29 25.42 3.55
C TRP A 35 -69.86 25.10 4.01
N SER A 36 -69.05 26.15 4.00
CA SER A 36 -67.59 26.20 4.16
C SER A 36 -67.17 26.90 5.47
N ARG A 37 -65.94 26.63 5.96
CA ARG A 37 -65.05 27.51 6.76
C ARG A 37 -63.69 26.80 6.93
N THR A 38 -62.58 27.20 6.30
CA THR A 38 -61.58 28.26 6.60
C THR A 38 -60.84 28.20 7.95
N SER A 39 -59.51 27.98 7.86
CA SER A 39 -58.40 28.68 8.57
C SER A 39 -57.07 28.18 7.95
N SER A 40 -56.39 28.89 7.04
CA SER A 40 -55.46 30.03 7.15
C SER A 40 -54.22 29.84 8.04
N CYS A 41 -53.07 29.64 7.40
CA CYS A 41 -51.72 30.19 7.64
C CYS A 41 -50.76 29.41 6.72
N GLY A 42 -50.00 29.94 5.74
CA GLY A 42 -49.50 31.28 5.50
C GLY A 42 -47.96 31.24 5.51
N GLY A 43 -47.32 31.07 4.34
CA GLY A 43 -45.86 31.08 4.19
C GLY A 43 -45.44 31.13 2.72
N VAL A 44 -44.88 32.26 2.31
CA VAL A 44 -44.61 32.74 0.94
C VAL A 44 -43.34 32.13 0.34
N PHE A 45 -43.39 31.68 -0.91
CA PHE A 45 -42.20 31.43 -1.75
C PHE A 45 -41.77 32.72 -2.44
N SER A 46 -40.50 33.11 -2.26
CA SER A 46 -39.85 34.15 -3.07
C SER A 46 -39.07 33.50 -4.21
N THR A 47 -39.37 33.88 -5.45
CA THR A 47 -38.48 33.74 -6.63
C THR A 47 -37.48 34.90 -6.65
N PRO A 48 -36.26 34.71 -7.22
CA PRO A 48 -35.87 35.47 -8.42
C PRO A 48 -34.82 34.71 -9.29
N PRO A 49 -34.20 35.32 -10.33
CA PRO A 49 -34.77 35.55 -11.65
C PRO A 49 -33.97 34.87 -12.78
N THR A 50 -34.63 34.70 -13.92
CA THR A 50 -34.01 34.46 -15.23
C THR A 50 -33.34 35.73 -15.76
N GLN A 51 -32.14 35.59 -16.32
CA GLN A 51 -31.62 36.54 -17.31
C GLN A 51 -31.01 35.78 -18.49
N ASN A 52 -31.59 36.02 -19.65
CA ASN A 52 -31.20 35.51 -20.97
C ASN A 52 -30.10 36.40 -21.58
N GLY A 53 -29.39 35.84 -22.56
CA GLY A 53 -28.54 36.53 -23.52
C GLY A 53 -27.54 35.56 -24.16
N ASP A 54 -27.98 34.68 -25.06
CA ASP A 54 -27.98 34.81 -26.53
C ASP A 54 -26.62 34.66 -27.21
N GLY A 55 -26.53 33.71 -28.16
CA GLY A 55 -25.39 33.51 -29.05
C GLY A 55 -25.26 32.10 -29.64
N SER A 56 -26.14 31.75 -30.57
CA SER A 56 -26.04 30.59 -31.49
C SER A 56 -25.08 30.92 -32.67
N PRO A 57 -24.83 30.06 -33.71
CA PRO A 57 -24.72 28.59 -33.83
C PRO A 57 -23.41 28.18 -34.57
N ASN A 58 -23.05 26.88 -34.59
CA ASN A 58 -22.94 26.07 -35.83
C ASN A 58 -22.11 24.77 -35.75
N LYS A 59 -22.62 23.79 -36.53
CA LYS A 59 -21.92 22.73 -37.30
C LYS A 59 -21.36 21.49 -36.57
N GLY A 60 -22.22 20.47 -36.56
CA GLY A 60 -22.04 19.19 -37.27
C GLY A 60 -20.69 18.45 -37.19
N ARG A 61 -20.73 17.20 -36.68
CA ARG A 61 -20.34 16.00 -37.44
C ARG A 61 -20.71 14.73 -36.68
N LEU A 62 -21.45 13.86 -37.37
CA LEU A 62 -21.46 12.43 -37.14
C LEU A 62 -20.04 11.87 -37.35
N SER A 63 -19.62 10.96 -36.48
CA SER A 63 -19.08 9.62 -36.79
C SER A 63 -17.98 9.16 -35.82
N HIS A 64 -17.99 7.84 -35.64
CA HIS A 64 -16.91 6.99 -35.14
C HIS A 64 -16.77 6.73 -33.63
N ILE A 65 -17.41 5.62 -33.25
CA ILE A 65 -16.95 4.66 -32.25
C ILE A 65 -15.49 4.26 -32.55
N PRO A 66 -14.64 4.22 -31.51
CA PRO A 66 -13.80 3.03 -31.36
C PRO A 66 -13.86 2.46 -29.94
N ASN A 67 -14.12 1.16 -29.89
CA ASN A 67 -13.93 0.31 -28.73
C ASN A 67 -12.47 0.40 -28.22
N ARG A 68 -12.29 0.73 -26.94
CA ARG A 68 -11.14 0.25 -26.16
C ARG A 68 -11.61 -0.31 -24.82
N ARG A 69 -11.21 -1.56 -24.59
CA ARG A 69 -11.29 -2.28 -23.31
C ARG A 69 -10.39 -1.62 -22.27
N GLY A 70 -10.89 -1.62 -21.03
CA GLY A 70 -10.09 -1.81 -19.83
C GLY A 70 -9.75 -0.55 -19.04
N ALA A 71 -10.49 -0.32 -17.94
CA ALA A 71 -9.94 -0.37 -16.58
C ALA A 71 -10.98 0.06 -15.53
N SER A 72 -11.11 -0.80 -14.52
CA SER A 72 -11.36 -0.53 -13.11
C SER A 72 -12.63 0.19 -12.65
N ARG A 73 -13.49 -0.65 -12.05
CA ARG A 73 -14.52 -0.33 -11.06
C ARG A 73 -13.92 0.40 -9.85
N SER A 74 -14.42 1.61 -9.58
CA SER A 74 -14.32 2.25 -8.27
C SER A 74 -15.29 1.57 -7.30
N SER A 75 -14.76 0.94 -6.26
CA SER A 75 -15.54 0.45 -5.12
C SER A 75 -15.19 1.29 -3.91
N ILE A 76 -16.17 2.10 -3.50
CA ILE A 76 -16.23 2.86 -2.27
C ILE A 76 -16.32 1.85 -1.11
N HIS A 77 -15.37 1.87 -0.17
CA HIS A 77 -15.53 1.21 1.13
C HIS A 77 -15.21 2.15 2.29
N SER A 78 -16.13 2.06 3.26
CA SER A 78 -16.32 2.84 4.47
C SER A 78 -15.24 2.54 5.52
N ARG A 79 -14.82 3.58 6.24
CA ARG A 79 -14.03 3.47 7.48
C ARG A 79 -14.88 2.88 8.60
N LYS A 80 -14.24 2.09 9.48
CA LYS A 80 -14.60 1.96 10.89
C LYS A 80 -13.51 2.63 11.73
N THR A 81 -13.96 3.39 12.70
CA THR A 81 -13.20 4.15 13.70
C THR A 81 -13.06 3.33 14.98
N SER A 82 -11.88 3.29 15.58
CA SER A 82 -11.70 3.12 17.02
C SER A 82 -10.65 4.11 17.50
N LEU A 83 -10.99 4.84 18.56
CA LEU A 83 -10.21 5.90 19.18
C LEU A 83 -9.85 5.40 20.58
N GLU A 84 -8.57 5.17 20.85
CA GLU A 84 -8.06 5.02 22.22
C GLU A 84 -7.27 6.28 22.60
N ARG A 85 -7.59 6.74 23.81
CA ARG A 85 -7.14 7.95 24.46
C ARG A 85 -5.93 7.59 25.32
N VAL A 86 -4.78 8.22 25.09
CA VAL A 86 -3.67 8.24 26.07
C VAL A 86 -3.20 9.67 26.29
N THR A 87 -3.13 10.02 27.56
CA THR A 87 -2.82 11.31 28.15
C THR A 87 -1.32 11.53 28.35
N SER A 88 -0.88 12.75 28.04
CA SER A 88 0.18 13.57 28.67
C SER A 88 1.58 12.98 28.96
N SER A 89 2.61 13.65 28.42
CA SER A 89 3.70 14.22 29.23
C SER A 89 4.45 15.30 28.45
N THR A 90 4.40 16.52 28.97
CA THR A 90 5.04 17.72 28.44
C THR A 90 6.35 17.96 29.20
N LYS A 91 7.49 17.99 28.51
CA LYS A 91 8.66 18.75 28.93
C LYS A 91 9.26 19.45 27.71
N ALA A 92 9.14 20.77 27.71
CA ALA A 92 9.72 21.67 26.74
C ALA A 92 10.84 22.47 27.40
N ARG A 93 11.85 22.82 26.58
CA ARG A 93 12.79 23.98 26.59
C ARG A 93 14.29 23.59 26.52
N PRO A 94 15.20 24.47 26.04
CA PRO A 94 15.14 25.29 24.81
C PRO A 94 16.54 25.55 24.13
N CYS A 95 16.53 26.14 22.92
CA CYS A 95 17.60 26.96 22.27
C CYS A 95 18.94 26.24 21.92
N VAL A 96 19.79 26.66 20.96
CA VAL A 96 20.21 27.99 20.47
C VAL A 96 20.71 27.88 19.01
N SER A 97 20.41 28.92 18.22
CA SER A 97 20.95 29.27 16.90
C SER A 97 22.34 29.93 17.01
N THR A 98 23.30 29.62 16.13
CA THR A 98 24.46 30.50 15.84
C THR A 98 25.14 30.23 14.49
N TYR A 99 25.10 31.25 13.61
CA TYR A 99 26.11 31.84 12.69
C TYR A 99 26.89 30.95 11.69
N SER A 100 26.91 31.18 10.37
CA SER A 100 27.34 32.34 9.53
C SER A 100 28.86 32.46 9.29
N LEU A 101 29.20 32.69 8.01
CA LEU A 101 30.51 32.85 7.35
C LEU A 101 31.48 33.87 7.99
N PRO A 102 32.74 33.90 7.51
CA PRO A 102 33.21 35.16 6.90
C PRO A 102 34.01 34.99 5.60
N ASN A 103 33.95 36.05 4.79
CA ASN A 103 34.72 36.25 3.56
C ASN A 103 35.66 37.48 3.73
N ARG A 104 36.81 37.42 3.04
CA ARG A 104 37.64 38.52 2.50
C ARG A 104 38.50 39.44 3.42
N ARG A 105 39.81 39.47 3.13
CA ARG A 105 40.64 40.68 3.06
C ARG A 105 41.61 40.60 1.87
N VAL A 106 42.02 41.77 1.40
CA VAL A 106 42.42 42.16 0.04
C VAL A 106 43.78 42.89 0.10
N GLU A 107 44.63 42.66 -0.91
CA GLU A 107 45.75 43.49 -1.47
C GLU A 107 47.09 43.66 -0.71
N PRO A 108 48.22 44.07 -1.35
CA PRO A 108 48.41 44.47 -2.77
C PRO A 108 49.67 43.91 -3.50
N GLU A 109 49.65 44.18 -4.81
CA GLU A 109 50.66 44.00 -5.87
C GLU A 109 52.01 44.74 -5.68
N HIS A 110 53.06 44.21 -6.34
CA HIS A 110 54.10 44.99 -7.04
C HIS A 110 54.64 44.11 -8.20
N LYS A 111 54.24 44.37 -9.45
CA LYS A 111 54.82 45.30 -10.45
C LYS A 111 56.06 44.77 -11.20
N VAL A 112 55.89 44.73 -12.54
CA VAL A 112 56.83 45.23 -13.58
C VAL A 112 57.92 44.20 -13.91
N VAL A 113 58.16 43.73 -15.15
CA VAL A 113 58.40 44.41 -16.45
C VAL A 113 58.26 43.37 -17.58
N GLU A 114 57.48 43.68 -18.62
CA GLU A 114 57.56 43.15 -20.01
C GLU A 114 58.97 43.37 -20.62
N PRO A 115 59.48 42.69 -21.69
CA PRO A 115 58.74 42.62 -22.97
C PRO A 115 59.06 41.44 -23.91
N ASP A 116 58.01 40.98 -24.57
CA ASP A 116 57.79 41.13 -26.03
C ASP A 116 58.95 40.86 -27.02
N ARG A 117 58.73 39.89 -27.92
CA ARG A 117 58.89 40.04 -29.39
C ARG A 117 58.51 38.77 -30.18
N LYS A 118 57.40 38.89 -30.91
CA LYS A 118 57.22 38.75 -32.38
C LYS A 118 57.63 37.45 -33.10
N THR A 119 56.59 36.68 -33.46
CA THR A 119 56.14 36.26 -34.82
C THR A 119 57.18 35.89 -35.89
N ASP A 120 57.12 34.67 -36.44
CA ASP A 120 56.43 34.36 -37.73
C ASP A 120 56.82 32.97 -38.30
N ILE A 121 55.79 32.23 -38.80
CA ILE A 121 55.70 31.43 -40.06
C ILE A 121 56.71 30.26 -40.25
N ASP A 122 56.43 29.01 -40.67
CA ASP A 122 55.45 28.45 -41.62
C ASP A 122 55.23 26.93 -41.41
N GLU A 123 54.16 26.42 -42.02
CA GLU A 123 53.79 25.01 -42.18
C GLU A 123 54.89 24.09 -42.76
N LEU A 124 54.94 22.83 -42.30
CA LEU A 124 55.30 21.64 -43.09
C LEU A 124 54.89 20.35 -42.34
N ASN A 125 53.80 19.71 -42.80
CA ASN A 125 53.49 18.28 -42.59
C ASN A 125 54.43 17.40 -43.46
N PRO A 126 54.52 16.03 -43.37
CA PRO A 126 53.96 14.98 -42.47
C PRO A 126 55.10 13.96 -42.05
N PRO A 127 54.94 12.63 -41.73
CA PRO A 127 53.75 11.77 -41.63
C PRO A 127 53.60 10.80 -40.44
N LYS A 128 52.38 10.25 -40.40
CA LYS A 128 51.77 9.25 -39.50
C LYS A 128 52.56 7.94 -39.40
N ARG A 129 52.63 7.36 -38.19
CA ARG A 129 52.79 5.91 -37.97
C ARG A 129 51.93 5.43 -36.80
N ASN A 130 51.26 4.31 -37.04
CA ASN A 130 50.16 3.74 -36.26
C ASN A 130 50.56 3.32 -34.84
N VAL A 131 49.69 3.64 -33.88
CA VAL A 131 49.71 3.17 -32.49
C VAL A 131 48.54 2.21 -32.28
N VAL A 132 48.82 0.99 -31.81
CA VAL A 132 47.85 0.14 -31.11
C VAL A 132 48.60 -0.58 -29.95
N PRO A 133 47.97 -0.77 -28.76
CA PRO A 133 48.66 -0.94 -27.49
C PRO A 133 48.75 -2.41 -27.01
N ILE A 134 49.75 -2.68 -26.17
CA ILE A 134 49.92 -3.94 -25.44
C ILE A 134 49.10 -3.90 -24.14
N LYS A 135 48.15 -4.83 -24.03
CA LYS A 135 47.39 -5.13 -22.81
C LYS A 135 48.16 -6.07 -21.88
N THR A 136 48.07 -5.73 -20.60
CA THR A 136 48.33 -6.53 -19.41
C THR A 136 47.63 -7.90 -19.42
N HIS A 137 48.32 -8.96 -18.97
CA HIS A 137 47.69 -10.20 -18.54
C HIS A 137 48.14 -10.60 -17.13
N ALA A 138 47.15 -10.62 -16.23
CA ALA A 138 47.19 -11.18 -14.90
C ALA A 138 47.16 -12.71 -14.94
N GLN A 139 47.75 -13.31 -13.91
CA GLN A 139 47.78 -14.74 -13.64
C GLN A 139 46.46 -15.21 -13.02
N SER A 140 45.97 -16.37 -13.44
CA SER A 140 44.99 -17.18 -12.72
C SER A 140 45.37 -18.65 -12.82
N ALA A 141 45.29 -19.34 -11.68
CA ALA A 141 45.60 -20.75 -11.46
C ALA A 141 44.42 -21.67 -11.79
N GLN A 142 44.72 -22.93 -12.18
CA GLN A 142 43.96 -24.17 -11.89
C GLN A 142 44.75 -25.36 -12.49
N LEU A 143 45.22 -26.35 -11.73
CA LEU A 143 44.57 -27.51 -11.06
C LEU A 143 44.45 -28.76 -11.98
N VAL A 144 44.85 -29.92 -11.42
CA VAL A 144 44.32 -31.30 -11.59
C VAL A 144 45.25 -32.38 -12.20
N LYS A 145 45.64 -33.32 -11.31
CA LYS A 145 45.80 -34.81 -11.36
C LYS A 145 46.72 -35.55 -12.37
N SER A 146 47.64 -36.31 -11.75
CA SER A 146 47.93 -37.76 -11.84
C SER A 146 47.83 -38.51 -13.18
N THR A 147 48.95 -39.02 -13.72
CA THR A 147 49.17 -40.46 -14.07
C THR A 147 50.62 -40.74 -14.57
N THR A 148 51.23 -41.76 -13.97
CA THR A 148 52.05 -42.89 -14.50
C THR A 148 52.94 -42.75 -15.75
N CYS A 149 54.21 -43.20 -15.57
CA CYS A 149 55.18 -43.88 -16.48
C CYS A 149 55.03 -43.74 -18.02
N GLU A 150 56.05 -43.58 -18.87
CA GLU A 150 57.44 -44.04 -18.91
C GLU A 150 58.16 -43.27 -20.07
N PRO A 151 59.49 -43.43 -20.25
CA PRO A 151 60.37 -42.46 -20.89
C PRO A 151 60.57 -42.74 -22.39
N TYR A 152 60.78 -41.69 -23.19
CA TYR A 152 61.47 -41.82 -24.46
C TYR A 152 62.63 -40.83 -24.59
N GLN A 153 63.77 -41.47 -24.78
CA GLN A 153 65.10 -40.96 -25.00
C GLN A 153 65.16 -39.77 -25.96
N ASN A 154 65.96 -38.78 -25.60
CA ASN A 154 66.84 -38.16 -26.60
C ASN A 154 68.20 -37.87 -25.97
N VAL A 155 69.11 -38.81 -26.24
CA VAL A 155 70.54 -38.67 -26.02
C VAL A 155 71.06 -37.50 -26.86
N LYS A 156 71.39 -36.39 -26.21
CA LYS A 156 72.29 -35.36 -26.76
C LYS A 156 73.38 -35.06 -25.75
N LYS A 157 74.55 -35.66 -26.01
CA LYS A 157 75.93 -35.26 -25.64
C LYS A 157 76.17 -34.83 -24.17
N PRO A 158 76.86 -35.64 -23.34
CA PRO A 158 77.17 -35.31 -21.94
C PRO A 158 78.13 -34.11 -21.76
N GLU A 159 78.82 -33.65 -22.81
CA GLU A 159 79.83 -32.58 -22.72
C GLU A 159 79.25 -31.18 -22.50
N LYS A 160 78.04 -30.88 -23.01
CA LYS A 160 77.42 -29.55 -22.80
C LYS A 160 76.77 -29.40 -21.42
N MET A 161 76.30 -30.51 -20.83
CA MET A 161 75.84 -30.54 -19.44
C MET A 161 77.02 -30.46 -18.46
N SER A 162 78.15 -31.12 -18.75
CA SER A 162 79.33 -31.04 -17.90
C SER A 162 79.93 -29.63 -17.92
N HIS A 163 80.05 -28.97 -19.08
CA HIS A 163 80.54 -27.59 -19.13
C HIS A 163 79.60 -26.59 -18.46
N ARG A 164 78.28 -26.72 -18.63
CA ARG A 164 77.30 -25.89 -17.93
C ARG A 164 77.33 -26.12 -16.42
N ARG A 165 77.42 -27.37 -15.98
CA ARG A 165 77.56 -27.75 -14.57
C ARG A 165 78.91 -27.28 -13.99
N VAL A 166 80.00 -27.30 -14.75
CA VAL A 166 81.32 -26.79 -14.33
C VAL A 166 81.31 -25.26 -14.22
N LEU A 167 80.67 -24.56 -15.16
CA LEU A 167 80.47 -23.10 -15.08
C LEU A 167 79.61 -22.72 -13.88
N GLU A 168 78.56 -23.48 -13.60
CA GLU A 168 77.68 -23.30 -12.44
C GLU A 168 78.42 -23.61 -11.13
N MET A 169 79.21 -24.69 -11.07
CA MET A 169 80.07 -25.02 -9.92
C MET A 169 81.20 -24.01 -9.71
N ASN A 170 81.77 -23.44 -10.78
CA ASN A 170 82.77 -22.37 -10.67
C ASN A 170 82.13 -21.08 -10.16
N ARG A 171 80.93 -20.76 -10.64
CA ARG A 171 80.14 -19.63 -10.14
C ARG A 171 79.79 -19.82 -8.65
N MET A 172 79.34 -21.01 -8.25
CA MET A 172 79.10 -21.37 -6.85
C MET A 172 80.37 -21.27 -6.00
N ARG A 173 81.52 -21.79 -6.48
CA ARG A 173 82.80 -21.68 -5.77
C ARG A 173 83.28 -20.24 -5.57
N VAL A 174 83.12 -19.38 -6.58
CA VAL A 174 83.43 -17.94 -6.46
C VAL A 174 82.53 -17.29 -5.41
N PHE A 175 81.23 -17.62 -5.41
CA PHE A 175 80.30 -17.13 -4.40
C PHE A 175 80.59 -17.66 -3.01
N ASP A 176 80.90 -18.95 -2.84
CA ASP A 176 81.28 -19.54 -1.55
C ASP A 176 82.55 -18.88 -1.00
N THR A 177 83.50 -18.57 -1.88
CA THR A 177 84.72 -17.86 -1.49
C THR A 177 84.41 -16.42 -1.05
N GLN A 178 83.52 -15.72 -1.76
CA GLN A 178 83.08 -14.37 -1.37
C GLN A 178 82.25 -14.39 -0.08
N LYS A 179 81.38 -15.38 0.09
CA LYS A 179 80.59 -15.61 1.31
C LYS A 179 81.49 -15.86 2.51
N LYS A 180 82.50 -16.73 2.37
CA LYS A 180 83.46 -17.00 3.45
C LYS A 180 84.33 -15.79 3.78
N LYS A 181 84.72 -14.99 2.78
CA LYS A 181 85.40 -13.70 3.02
C LYS A 181 84.52 -12.72 3.78
N LEU A 182 83.24 -12.62 3.42
CA LEU A 182 82.27 -11.78 4.12
C LEU A 182 82.03 -12.29 5.54
N GLU A 183 81.94 -13.61 5.73
CA GLU A 183 81.81 -14.26 7.03
C GLU A 183 82.95 -13.89 7.96
N ASN A 184 84.18 -14.02 7.48
CA ASN A 184 85.37 -13.65 8.24
C ASN A 184 85.37 -12.15 8.56
N LEU A 185 85.02 -11.28 7.60
CA LEU A 185 85.00 -9.83 7.78
C LEU A 185 83.94 -9.38 8.80
N GLN A 186 82.73 -9.92 8.71
CA GLN A 186 81.63 -9.61 9.63
C GLN A 186 81.91 -10.17 11.03
N SER A 187 82.51 -11.36 11.14
CA SER A 187 82.91 -11.97 12.41
C SER A 187 84.06 -11.20 13.08
N GLU A 188 85.06 -10.78 12.30
CA GLU A 188 86.15 -9.93 12.79
C GLU A 188 85.62 -8.56 13.26
N PHE A 189 84.65 -7.99 12.54
CA PHE A 189 83.96 -6.77 12.97
C PHE A 189 83.19 -6.97 14.28
N MET A 190 82.46 -8.08 14.43
CA MET A 190 81.79 -8.44 15.69
C MET A 190 82.77 -8.64 16.84
N HIS A 191 83.92 -9.25 16.57
CA HIS A 191 85.01 -9.39 17.53
C HIS A 191 85.58 -8.03 17.95
N LYS A 192 85.81 -7.11 17.00
CA LYS A 192 86.30 -5.75 17.28
C LYS A 192 85.30 -4.93 18.08
N ILE A 193 84.01 -4.96 17.73
CA ILE A 193 82.95 -4.28 18.53
C ILE A 193 82.93 -4.80 19.97
N ARG A 194 83.08 -6.11 20.17
CA ARG A 194 83.12 -6.70 21.52
C ARG A 194 84.36 -6.26 22.31
N LEU A 195 85.54 -6.27 21.69
CA LEU A 195 86.79 -5.84 22.33
C LEU A 195 86.78 -4.36 22.73
N MET A 196 86.12 -3.51 21.95
CA MET A 196 86.07 -2.07 22.20
C MET A 196 85.08 -1.66 23.33
N GLY A 197 84.29 -2.60 23.85
CA GLY A 197 83.50 -2.41 25.08
C GLY A 197 82.54 -1.20 25.09
N SER A 198 82.20 -0.73 26.31
CA SER A 198 81.25 0.35 26.59
C SER A 198 81.62 1.73 26.04
N GLU A 199 82.84 1.92 25.54
CA GLU A 199 83.34 3.19 24.99
C GLU A 199 82.63 3.61 23.70
N LEU A 200 82.05 2.64 22.96
CA LEU A 200 81.40 2.87 21.67
C LEU A 200 79.88 3.08 21.73
N ARG A 201 79.23 2.91 22.90
CA ARG A 201 77.76 3.12 23.01
C ARG A 201 77.32 4.53 22.64
N ASN A 202 78.25 5.49 22.62
CA ASN A 202 77.94 6.91 22.46
C ASN A 202 78.54 7.56 21.19
N GLN A 203 79.24 6.81 20.32
CA GLN A 203 80.00 7.41 19.20
C GLN A 203 79.46 7.13 17.78
N GLY A 204 78.40 6.31 17.62
CA GLY A 204 77.78 6.15 16.31
C GLY A 204 76.79 5.00 16.19
N VAL A 205 75.98 5.03 15.13
CA VAL A 205 75.04 3.96 14.76
C VAL A 205 75.69 3.08 13.70
N PHE A 206 75.97 1.82 14.03
CA PHE A 206 76.53 0.86 13.09
C PHE A 206 75.40 0.06 12.42
N LYS A 207 75.45 -0.06 11.10
CA LYS A 207 74.50 -0.85 10.31
C LYS A 207 75.25 -1.94 9.56
N PHE A 208 74.86 -3.19 9.79
CA PHE A 208 75.31 -4.30 8.94
C PHE A 208 74.68 -4.16 7.56
N VAL A 209 75.52 -4.00 6.53
CA VAL A 209 75.08 -4.05 5.14
C VAL A 209 75.28 -5.48 4.66
N GLY A 210 74.17 -6.22 4.53
CA GLY A 210 74.19 -7.52 3.89
C GLY A 210 74.41 -7.35 2.38
N LEU A 211 75.43 -8.02 1.83
CA LEU A 211 75.59 -8.17 0.38
C LEU A 211 74.74 -9.37 -0.05
N THR A 212 73.58 -9.10 -0.64
CA THR A 212 72.61 -10.12 -1.06
C THR A 212 73.04 -10.81 -2.36
N VAL A 213 73.56 -12.03 -2.23
CA VAL A 213 73.28 -13.14 -3.17
C VAL A 213 72.85 -14.36 -2.35
N ASN A 214 71.89 -14.16 -1.46
CA ASN A 214 71.21 -15.26 -0.80
C ASN A 214 69.77 -14.79 -0.56
N ASP A 215 68.81 -15.47 -1.17
CA ASP A 215 67.37 -15.18 -0.99
C ASP A 215 66.97 -15.27 0.50
N GLU A 216 67.83 -15.83 1.35
CA GLU A 216 67.65 -16.02 2.78
C GLU A 216 67.77 -14.73 3.61
N CYS A 217 68.42 -13.65 3.14
CA CYS A 217 68.56 -12.38 3.91
C CYS A 217 69.08 -12.54 5.36
N LYS A 218 69.98 -13.51 5.62
CA LYS A 218 70.57 -13.81 6.94
C LYS A 218 71.92 -13.14 7.15
N LEU A 219 72.29 -12.90 8.40
CA LEU A 219 73.64 -12.46 8.78
C LEU A 219 74.65 -13.59 8.49
N VAL A 220 75.81 -13.25 7.94
CA VAL A 220 76.86 -14.22 7.60
C VAL A 220 78.02 -14.01 8.57
N VAL A 221 77.97 -14.67 9.72
CA VAL A 221 79.05 -14.68 10.72
C VAL A 221 79.31 -16.11 11.18
N HIS A 222 80.45 -16.35 11.82
CA HIS A 222 80.77 -17.64 12.41
C HIS A 222 79.72 -18.05 13.45
N HIS A 223 79.49 -19.36 13.57
CA HIS A 223 78.44 -19.90 14.44
C HIS A 223 78.56 -19.44 15.90
N ASP A 224 79.79 -19.37 16.42
CA ASP A 224 80.06 -18.90 17.79
C ASP A 224 79.72 -17.41 17.99
N ASP A 225 79.74 -16.63 16.92
CA ASP A 225 79.44 -15.20 16.92
C ASP A 225 77.94 -14.92 16.69
N LEU A 226 77.23 -15.80 15.98
CA LEU A 226 75.76 -15.83 15.90
C LEU A 226 75.11 -15.98 17.28
N LEU A 227 75.66 -16.86 18.13
CA LEU A 227 75.15 -17.08 19.49
C LEU A 227 75.41 -15.90 20.44
N ARG A 228 76.29 -14.97 20.04
CA ARG A 228 76.74 -13.84 20.86
C ARG A 228 76.30 -12.49 20.28
N LEU A 229 75.31 -12.48 19.40
CA LEU A 229 74.76 -11.27 18.81
C LEU A 229 74.12 -10.36 19.89
N PRO A 230 74.27 -9.03 19.78
CA PRO A 230 73.47 -8.09 20.56
C PRO A 230 71.98 -8.39 20.39
N LYS A 231 71.21 -8.31 21.49
CA LYS A 231 69.75 -8.56 21.48
C LYS A 231 68.96 -7.68 20.50
N SER A 232 69.54 -6.58 20.03
CA SER A 232 68.96 -5.65 19.06
C SER A 232 69.18 -6.05 17.59
N ILE A 233 69.92 -7.13 17.33
CA ILE A 233 70.18 -7.64 15.98
C ILE A 233 69.45 -8.97 15.82
N PRO A 234 68.41 -9.05 14.98
CA PRO A 234 67.69 -10.29 14.77
C PRO A 234 68.60 -11.33 14.09
N ALA A 235 68.67 -12.52 14.68
CA ALA A 235 69.34 -13.68 14.08
C ALA A 235 68.49 -14.29 12.94
N GLU A 236 67.17 -14.10 12.99
CA GLU A 236 66.23 -14.53 11.97
C GLU A 236 66.03 -13.46 10.89
N SER A 237 65.81 -13.92 9.66
CA SER A 237 65.53 -13.07 8.50
C SER A 237 64.04 -12.74 8.37
N MET A 238 63.75 -11.75 7.51
CA MET A 238 62.38 -11.46 7.07
C MET A 238 61.69 -12.68 6.42
N ASN A 239 62.45 -13.57 5.79
CA ASN A 239 61.88 -14.77 5.18
C ASN A 239 61.58 -15.86 6.21
N ASP A 240 62.36 -15.95 7.31
CA ASP A 240 62.03 -16.82 8.43
C ASP A 240 60.74 -16.33 9.11
N LEU A 241 60.59 -15.01 9.32
CA LEU A 241 59.35 -14.42 9.84
C LEU A 241 58.14 -14.75 8.94
N LYS A 242 58.26 -14.58 7.61
CA LYS A 242 57.19 -14.96 6.66
C LYS A 242 56.86 -16.45 6.75
N THR A 243 57.86 -17.30 6.95
CA THR A 243 57.68 -18.75 7.10
C THR A 243 56.93 -19.06 8.40
N ARG A 244 57.26 -18.38 9.50
CA ARG A 244 56.52 -18.49 10.78
C ARG A 244 55.07 -18.03 10.66
N CYS A 245 54.81 -16.87 10.03
CA CYS A 245 53.45 -16.43 9.76
C CYS A 245 52.67 -17.42 8.89
N ARG A 246 53.32 -17.99 7.87
CA ARG A 246 52.70 -19.02 7.02
C ARG A 246 52.39 -20.30 7.82
N ALA A 247 53.29 -20.74 8.69
CA ALA A 247 53.07 -21.89 9.54
C ALA A 247 51.86 -21.70 10.48
N ILE A 248 51.60 -20.48 10.98
CA ILE A 248 50.40 -20.17 11.78
C ILE A 248 49.13 -20.33 10.93
N VAL A 249 49.16 -19.85 9.69
CA VAL A 249 48.04 -20.02 8.76
C VAL A 249 47.82 -21.50 8.44
N ASP A 250 48.89 -22.25 8.19
CA ASP A 250 48.83 -23.70 7.91
C ASP A 250 48.28 -24.48 9.12
N GLN A 251 48.63 -24.09 10.35
CA GLN A 251 48.03 -24.64 11.58
C GLN A 251 46.54 -24.34 11.68
N GLY A 252 46.11 -23.12 11.33
CA GLY A 252 44.68 -22.76 11.29
C GLY A 252 43.90 -23.58 10.25
N VAL A 253 44.50 -23.80 9.08
CA VAL A 253 43.92 -24.66 8.03
C VAL A 253 43.80 -26.11 8.51
N LEU A 254 44.82 -26.64 9.18
CA LEU A 254 44.78 -28.00 9.74
C LEU A 254 43.68 -28.14 10.79
N LEU A 255 43.51 -27.13 11.66
CA LEU A 255 42.44 -27.10 12.67
C LEU A 255 41.05 -27.14 12.03
N ILE A 256 40.85 -26.43 10.91
CA ILE A 256 39.60 -26.50 10.12
C ILE A 256 39.38 -27.92 9.60
N TYR A 257 40.40 -28.55 9.00
CA TYR A 257 40.30 -29.92 8.51
C TYR A 257 39.92 -30.93 9.60
N ASP A 258 40.46 -30.78 10.81
CA ASP A 258 40.14 -31.65 11.95
C ASP A 258 38.68 -31.49 12.43
N HIS A 259 38.09 -30.30 12.22
CA HIS A 259 36.75 -29.96 12.70
C HIS A 259 35.65 -30.13 11.63
N ILE A 260 35.99 -30.15 10.34
CA ILE A 260 35.06 -30.40 9.23
C ILE A 260 34.22 -31.68 9.44
N PRO A 261 34.79 -32.85 9.82
CA PRO A 261 34.00 -34.06 10.05
C PRO A 261 33.00 -33.92 11.20
N ARG A 262 33.27 -33.07 12.20
CA ARG A 262 32.38 -32.83 13.35
C ARG A 262 31.18 -31.97 12.95
N ILE A 263 31.42 -31.00 12.05
CA ILE A 263 30.37 -30.15 11.46
C ILE A 263 29.49 -30.98 10.52
N GLN A 264 30.08 -31.85 9.68
CA GLN A 264 29.35 -32.72 8.76
C GLN A 264 28.50 -33.79 9.44
N ARG A 265 28.89 -34.24 10.64
CA ARG A 265 28.15 -35.22 11.45
C ARG A 265 27.11 -34.61 12.40
N ALA A 266 26.84 -33.30 12.30
CA ALA A 266 25.80 -32.66 13.10
C ALA A 266 24.40 -33.21 12.74
N LYS A 267 23.51 -33.32 13.73
CA LYS A 267 22.17 -33.90 13.56
C LYS A 267 21.19 -32.93 12.91
N ASN A 268 21.41 -31.63 13.06
CA ASN A 268 20.58 -30.58 12.51
C ASN A 268 21.41 -29.31 12.23
N ASP A 269 20.82 -28.36 11.51
CA ASP A 269 21.52 -27.13 11.10
C ASP A 269 21.92 -26.24 12.28
N LEU A 270 21.19 -26.30 13.38
CA LEU A 270 21.49 -25.54 14.60
C LEU A 270 22.79 -26.06 15.25
N GLU A 271 22.92 -27.37 15.42
CA GLU A 271 24.13 -28.03 15.93
C GLU A 271 25.32 -27.85 14.97
N ALA A 272 25.07 -27.87 13.65
CA ALA A 272 26.10 -27.57 12.67
C ALA A 272 26.58 -26.11 12.78
N SER A 273 25.68 -25.18 13.08
CA SER A 273 26.00 -23.76 13.28
C SER A 273 26.80 -23.54 14.55
N GLU A 274 26.41 -24.16 15.66
CA GLU A 274 27.12 -24.08 16.94
C GLU A 274 28.57 -24.62 16.80
N LYS A 275 28.75 -25.76 16.11
CA LYS A 275 30.09 -26.30 15.84
C LYS A 275 30.93 -25.41 14.92
N ARG A 276 30.31 -24.72 13.95
CA ARG A 276 31.00 -23.73 13.11
C ARG A 276 31.47 -22.55 13.92
N GLU A 277 30.62 -22.03 14.81
CA GLU A 277 30.95 -20.92 15.70
C GLU A 277 32.06 -21.29 16.70
N GLU A 278 32.00 -22.50 17.29
CA GLU A 278 33.06 -23.01 18.17
C GLU A 278 34.41 -23.12 17.43
N THR A 279 34.38 -23.62 16.19
CA THR A 279 35.59 -23.73 15.35
C THR A 279 36.12 -22.36 14.97
N GLN A 280 35.24 -21.40 14.65
CA GLN A 280 35.61 -20.02 14.35
C GLN A 280 36.26 -19.34 15.55
N LYS A 281 35.71 -19.53 16.76
CA LYS A 281 36.28 -18.99 18.00
C LYS A 281 37.67 -19.56 18.29
N LYS A 282 37.86 -20.88 18.13
CA LYS A 282 39.17 -21.54 18.29
C LYS A 282 40.20 -21.03 17.27
N LEU A 283 39.79 -20.85 16.02
CA LEU A 283 40.65 -20.31 14.98
C LEU A 283 41.06 -18.85 15.27
N SER A 284 40.11 -18.02 15.69
CA SER A 284 40.37 -16.63 16.07
C SER A 284 41.37 -16.56 17.22
N ASN A 285 41.15 -17.34 18.28
CA ASN A 285 42.05 -17.38 19.43
C ASN A 285 43.46 -17.86 19.04
N LEU A 286 43.58 -18.90 18.20
CA LEU A 286 44.88 -19.40 17.75
C LEU A 286 45.65 -18.34 16.96
N VAL A 287 45.00 -17.67 16.01
CA VAL A 287 45.63 -16.62 15.19
C VAL A 287 46.01 -15.43 16.06
N GLU A 288 45.13 -14.99 16.96
CA GLU A 288 45.37 -13.86 17.85
C GLU A 288 46.54 -14.15 18.80
N GLU A 289 46.54 -15.29 19.49
CA GLU A 289 47.62 -15.68 20.40
C GLU A 289 48.97 -15.77 19.68
N LYS A 290 49.04 -16.46 18.53
CA LYS A 290 50.30 -16.65 17.80
C LYS A 290 50.80 -15.40 17.11
N MET A 291 49.90 -14.57 16.59
CA MET A 291 50.28 -13.31 15.95
C MET A 291 50.71 -12.27 16.99
N ASN A 292 50.05 -12.23 18.16
CA ASN A 292 50.47 -11.35 19.26
C ASN A 292 51.86 -11.71 19.78
N LEU A 293 52.19 -13.00 19.90
CA LEU A 293 53.56 -13.43 20.25
C LEU A 293 54.61 -12.96 19.23
N ILE A 294 54.29 -13.00 17.93
CA ILE A 294 55.18 -12.45 16.88
C ILE A 294 55.33 -10.94 17.02
N VAL A 295 54.23 -10.22 17.28
CA VAL A 295 54.25 -8.76 17.45
C VAL A 295 55.08 -8.38 18.69
N GLU A 296 54.89 -9.06 19.81
CA GLU A 296 55.67 -8.86 21.04
C GLU A 296 57.17 -9.10 20.81
N GLU A 297 57.53 -10.13 20.06
CA GLU A 297 58.93 -10.41 19.68
C GLU A 297 59.51 -9.30 18.78
N ILE A 298 58.75 -8.81 17.80
CA ILE A 298 59.15 -7.69 16.95
C ILE A 298 59.33 -6.41 17.77
N GLU A 299 58.42 -6.14 18.70
CA GLU A 299 58.49 -4.98 19.61
C GLU A 299 59.71 -5.05 20.52
N GLN A 300 60.05 -6.23 21.04
CA GLN A 300 61.28 -6.45 21.81
C GLN A 300 62.55 -6.22 20.96
N LEU A 301 62.56 -6.67 19.70
CA LEU A 301 63.69 -6.50 18.78
C LEU A 301 63.88 -5.05 18.30
N CYS A 302 62.79 -4.30 18.14
CA CYS A 302 62.82 -2.87 17.81
C CYS A 302 63.28 -1.99 18.98
N GLY A 303 63.47 -2.60 20.15
CA GLY A 303 63.96 -1.97 21.37
C GLY A 303 62.90 -1.09 22.03
N ALA A 304 62.87 -1.12 23.37
CA ALA A 304 62.34 -0.05 24.19
C ALA A 304 63.20 1.22 24.01
N CYS A 305 63.16 1.84 22.83
CA CYS A 305 63.75 3.14 22.59
C CYS A 305 62.98 4.17 23.43
N SER A 306 63.72 4.77 24.37
CA SER A 306 63.39 5.95 25.15
C SER A 306 62.43 6.91 24.43
N LYS A 307 61.23 7.11 25.01
CA LYS A 307 60.37 8.32 25.04
C LYS A 307 60.42 9.36 23.89
N GLN A 308 60.91 9.05 22.71
CA GLN A 308 60.68 9.83 21.51
C GLN A 308 59.49 9.17 20.81
N GLU A 309 58.37 9.88 20.81
CA GLU A 309 57.23 9.50 19.97
C GLU A 309 57.76 9.29 18.55
N SER A 310 57.70 8.04 18.09
CA SER A 310 57.97 7.77 16.69
C SER A 310 57.04 8.66 15.86
N PRO A 311 57.53 9.27 14.76
CA PRO A 311 56.71 10.19 13.97
C PRO A 311 55.42 9.55 13.42
N ASN A 312 55.34 8.21 13.44
CA ASN A 312 54.18 7.45 13.02
C ASN A 312 53.22 7.05 14.16
N LYS A 313 53.56 7.29 15.44
CA LYS A 313 52.73 6.86 16.58
C LYS A 313 51.37 7.54 16.62
N SER A 314 51.27 8.79 16.15
CA SER A 314 49.98 9.48 15.97
C SER A 314 49.14 8.82 14.87
N LEU A 315 49.74 8.51 13.73
CA LEU A 315 49.08 7.83 12.61
C LEU A 315 48.58 6.43 12.98
N TYR A 316 49.36 5.65 13.73
CA TYR A 316 48.90 4.33 14.20
C TYR A 316 47.73 4.43 15.19
N ARG A 317 47.71 5.47 16.04
CA ARG A 317 46.61 5.74 16.97
C ARG A 317 45.35 6.15 16.21
N GLU A 318 45.48 7.06 15.25
CA GLU A 318 44.38 7.52 14.38
C GLU A 318 43.83 6.37 13.52
N MET A 319 44.70 5.51 12.96
CA MET A 319 44.25 4.30 12.27
C MET A 319 43.52 3.32 13.19
N SER A 320 43.92 3.20 14.45
CA SER A 320 43.23 2.36 15.44
C SER A 320 41.86 2.93 15.82
N GLU A 321 41.79 4.26 16.03
CA GLU A 321 40.55 4.98 16.28
C GLU A 321 39.58 4.89 15.10
N LEU A 322 40.05 5.06 13.86
CA LEU A 322 39.25 4.90 12.65
C LEU A 322 38.75 3.48 12.46
N ARG A 323 39.55 2.45 12.77
CA ARG A 323 39.09 1.05 12.75
C ARG A 323 38.01 0.81 13.80
N SER A 324 38.19 1.34 15.00
CA SER A 324 37.22 1.22 16.10
C SER A 324 35.91 1.94 15.75
N GLN A 325 36.00 3.13 15.16
CA GLN A 325 34.84 3.90 14.72
C GLN A 325 34.10 3.20 13.57
N LYS A 326 34.83 2.65 12.60
CA LYS A 326 34.25 1.82 11.54
C LYS A 326 33.48 0.65 12.12
N GLN A 327 34.09 -0.12 13.03
CA GLN A 327 33.44 -1.27 13.65
C GLN A 327 32.19 -0.87 14.44
N ALA A 328 32.24 0.23 15.19
CA ALA A 328 31.08 0.76 15.90
C ALA A 328 29.94 1.19 14.95
N MET A 329 30.28 1.79 13.80
CA MET A 329 29.30 2.17 12.78
C MET A 329 28.71 0.95 12.06
N GLU A 330 29.51 -0.09 11.78
CA GLU A 330 29.04 -1.35 11.21
C GLU A 330 28.04 -2.04 12.15
N VAL A 331 28.35 -2.11 13.45
CA VAL A 331 27.41 -2.65 14.46
C VAL A 331 26.09 -1.87 14.47
N ARG A 332 26.15 -0.54 14.54
CA ARG A 332 24.93 0.30 14.49
C ARG A 332 24.13 0.11 13.21
N TYR A 333 24.81 -0.05 12.07
CA TYR A 333 24.16 -0.34 10.80
C TYR A 333 23.42 -1.68 10.83
N PHE A 334 24.06 -2.74 11.32
CA PHE A 334 23.43 -4.05 11.43
C PHE A 334 22.26 -4.06 12.43
N ASP A 335 22.38 -3.36 13.56
CA ASP A 335 21.29 -3.22 14.53
C ASP A 335 20.09 -2.48 13.91
N ALA A 336 20.34 -1.36 13.22
CA ALA A 336 19.28 -0.61 12.54
C ALA A 336 18.64 -1.44 11.41
N GLN A 337 19.42 -2.22 10.66
CA GLN A 337 18.91 -3.10 9.62
C GLN A 337 18.05 -4.23 10.20
N LYS A 338 18.47 -4.80 11.34
CA LYS A 338 17.70 -5.81 12.07
C LYS A 338 16.38 -5.23 12.57
N GLU A 339 16.41 -4.07 13.22
CA GLU A 339 15.21 -3.39 13.73
C GLU A 339 14.23 -3.07 12.59
N HIS A 340 14.72 -2.51 11.48
CA HIS A 340 13.88 -2.24 10.30
C HIS A 340 13.23 -3.53 9.74
N THR A 341 13.99 -4.63 9.71
CA THR A 341 13.47 -5.92 9.24
C THR A 341 12.40 -6.48 10.19
N GLU A 342 12.60 -6.36 11.50
CA GLU A 342 11.62 -6.74 12.52
C GLU A 342 10.34 -5.89 12.43
N GLN A 343 10.46 -4.56 12.27
CA GLN A 343 9.33 -3.66 12.05
C GLN A 343 8.55 -4.02 10.78
N MET A 344 9.24 -4.31 9.68
CA MET A 344 8.60 -4.73 8.42
C MET A 344 7.87 -6.06 8.57
N ASN A 345 8.43 -7.02 9.29
CA ASN A 345 7.78 -8.30 9.55
C ASN A 345 6.56 -8.13 10.47
N GLN A 346 6.67 -7.30 11.51
CA GLN A 346 5.57 -7.00 12.41
C GLN A 346 4.39 -6.35 11.68
N LEU A 347 4.66 -5.36 10.83
CA LEU A 347 3.64 -4.71 10.00
C LEU A 347 2.96 -5.69 9.05
N ARG A 348 3.71 -6.64 8.46
CA ARG A 348 3.12 -7.71 7.61
C ARG A 348 2.18 -8.61 8.42
N ILE A 349 2.59 -9.05 9.60
CA ILE A 349 1.76 -9.89 10.48
C ILE A 349 0.48 -9.15 10.88
N GLU A 350 0.58 -7.86 11.23
CA GLU A 350 -0.57 -7.04 11.59
C GLU A 350 -1.55 -6.83 10.42
N LEU A 351 -1.03 -6.59 9.22
CA LEU A 351 -1.86 -6.47 8.01
C LEU A 351 -2.56 -7.78 7.68
N ASP A 352 -1.86 -8.90 7.74
CA ASP A 352 -2.43 -10.23 7.52
C ASP A 352 -3.51 -10.57 8.56
N ALA A 353 -3.28 -10.21 9.83
CA ALA A 353 -4.26 -10.41 10.89
C ALA A 353 -5.53 -9.56 10.65
N LYS A 354 -5.37 -8.28 10.30
CA LYS A 354 -6.49 -7.38 9.95
C LYS A 354 -7.29 -7.91 8.76
N LEU A 355 -6.59 -8.39 7.72
CA LEU A 355 -7.23 -8.93 6.52
C LEU A 355 -8.01 -10.22 6.84
N LYS A 356 -7.44 -11.12 7.64
CA LYS A 356 -8.15 -12.33 8.12
C LYS A 356 -9.39 -11.96 8.93
N GLN A 357 -9.31 -10.95 9.79
CA GLN A 357 -10.45 -10.48 10.59
C GLN A 357 -11.55 -9.88 9.70
N GLU A 358 -11.21 -9.06 8.71
CA GLU A 358 -12.19 -8.51 7.76
C GLU A 358 -12.87 -9.61 6.93
N LEU A 359 -12.10 -10.59 6.45
CA LEU A 359 -12.66 -11.74 5.73
C LEU A 359 -13.65 -12.51 6.60
N ALA A 360 -13.30 -12.81 7.85
CA ALA A 360 -14.19 -13.48 8.79
C ALA A 360 -15.47 -12.66 9.07
N SER A 361 -15.35 -11.34 9.25
CA SER A 361 -16.50 -10.45 9.42
C SER A 361 -17.40 -10.44 8.18
N ARG A 362 -16.81 -10.40 6.99
CA ARG A 362 -17.57 -10.42 5.73
C ARG A 362 -18.30 -11.74 5.54
N ASP A 363 -17.63 -12.85 5.82
CA ASP A 363 -18.21 -14.18 5.68
C ASP A 363 -19.38 -14.38 6.66
N GLN A 364 -19.25 -13.87 7.89
CA GLN A 364 -20.36 -13.83 8.86
C GLN A 364 -21.57 -13.04 8.32
N ILE A 365 -21.35 -11.84 7.77
CA ILE A 365 -22.42 -11.03 7.16
C ILE A 365 -23.08 -11.78 5.99
N ILE A 366 -22.30 -12.44 5.14
CA ILE A 366 -22.82 -13.24 4.03
C ILE A 366 -23.72 -14.37 4.55
N VAL A 367 -23.31 -15.07 5.62
CA VAL A 367 -24.12 -16.11 6.25
C VAL A 367 -25.45 -15.55 6.78
N GLU A 368 -25.42 -14.39 7.44
CA GLU A 368 -26.63 -13.74 7.96
C GLU A 368 -27.57 -13.28 6.85
N LEU A 369 -27.05 -12.66 5.80
CA LEU A 369 -27.83 -12.25 4.62
C LEU A 369 -28.46 -13.46 3.93
N ARG A 370 -27.73 -14.56 3.78
CA ARG A 370 -28.28 -15.82 3.23
C ARG A 370 -29.38 -16.41 4.10
N LYS A 371 -29.28 -16.31 5.43
CA LYS A 371 -30.36 -16.72 6.34
C LYS A 371 -31.58 -15.81 6.20
N SER A 372 -31.38 -14.50 6.06
CA SER A 372 -32.47 -13.54 5.87
C SER A 372 -33.19 -13.75 4.54
N LEU A 373 -32.43 -13.99 3.46
CA LEU A 373 -32.97 -14.28 2.14
C LEU A 373 -33.86 -15.52 2.18
N ARG A 374 -33.38 -16.62 2.77
CA ARG A 374 -34.18 -17.85 2.94
C ARG A 374 -35.48 -17.59 3.71
N ARG A 375 -35.41 -16.86 4.82
CA ARG A 375 -36.62 -16.48 5.57
C ARG A 375 -37.62 -15.69 4.72
N SER A 376 -37.15 -14.79 3.86
CA SER A 376 -38.03 -14.04 2.96
C SER A 376 -38.61 -14.91 1.84
N GLU A 377 -37.83 -15.85 1.30
CA GLU A 377 -38.29 -16.81 0.30
C GLU A 377 -39.36 -17.75 0.89
N ASP A 378 -39.15 -18.26 2.10
CA ASP A 378 -40.11 -19.10 2.81
C ASP A 378 -41.43 -18.36 3.06
N MET A 379 -41.36 -17.09 3.51
CA MET A 379 -42.53 -16.22 3.70
C MET A 379 -43.30 -15.98 2.38
N LEU A 380 -42.59 -15.76 1.27
CA LEU A 380 -43.21 -15.59 -0.05
C LEU A 380 -43.89 -16.88 -0.52
N SER A 381 -43.25 -18.03 -0.31
CA SER A 381 -43.85 -19.34 -0.60
C SER A 381 -45.13 -19.53 0.21
N GLU A 382 -45.11 -19.23 1.50
CA GLU A 382 -46.30 -19.34 2.36
C GLU A 382 -47.42 -18.40 1.92
N GLN A 383 -47.11 -17.14 1.59
CA GLN A 383 -48.11 -16.20 1.06
C GLN A 383 -48.69 -16.66 -0.28
N SER A 384 -47.85 -17.23 -1.17
CA SER A 384 -48.29 -17.78 -2.45
C SER A 384 -49.27 -18.94 -2.26
N ILE A 385 -48.97 -19.85 -1.33
CA ILE A 385 -49.87 -20.97 -0.96
C ILE A 385 -51.20 -20.41 -0.42
N ARG A 386 -51.17 -19.46 0.53
CA ARG A 386 -52.39 -18.85 1.09
C ARG A 386 -53.23 -18.14 0.02
N LEU A 387 -52.60 -17.46 -0.94
CA LEU A 387 -53.32 -16.84 -2.05
C LEU A 387 -53.99 -17.89 -2.96
N ALA A 388 -53.30 -18.99 -3.25
CA ALA A 388 -53.87 -20.09 -4.02
C ALA A 388 -55.07 -20.74 -3.31
N GLU A 389 -54.99 -20.94 -2.00
CA GLU A 389 -56.08 -21.45 -1.17
C GLU A 389 -57.27 -20.49 -1.09
N ASN A 390 -57.03 -19.19 -0.98
CA ASN A 390 -58.11 -18.21 -1.00
C ASN A 390 -58.79 -18.12 -2.37
N ASN A 391 -58.02 -18.17 -3.46
CA ASN A 391 -58.57 -18.19 -4.80
C ASN A 391 -59.42 -19.44 -5.05
N SER A 392 -59.01 -20.62 -4.54
CA SER A 392 -59.81 -21.83 -4.67
C SER A 392 -61.11 -21.73 -3.87
N LYS A 393 -61.10 -21.16 -2.66
CA LYS A 393 -62.31 -20.87 -1.89
C LYS A 393 -63.24 -19.91 -2.63
N LEU A 394 -62.72 -18.81 -3.15
CA LEU A 394 -63.51 -17.85 -3.92
C LEU A 394 -64.15 -18.50 -5.15
N LEU A 395 -63.44 -19.36 -5.87
CA LEU A 395 -64.02 -20.12 -6.99
C LEU A 395 -65.17 -21.03 -6.54
N THR A 396 -65.06 -21.67 -5.38
CA THR A 396 -66.17 -22.49 -4.84
C THR A 396 -67.36 -21.63 -4.40
N GLU A 397 -67.12 -20.46 -3.81
CA GLU A 397 -68.17 -19.51 -3.44
C GLU A 397 -68.87 -18.95 -4.68
N ASP A 398 -68.12 -18.55 -5.72
CA ASP A 398 -68.64 -18.08 -6.99
C ASP A 398 -69.52 -19.15 -7.67
N SER A 399 -69.08 -20.40 -7.67
CA SER A 399 -69.89 -21.51 -8.18
C SER A 399 -71.20 -21.69 -7.40
N THR A 400 -71.17 -21.47 -6.08
CA THR A 400 -72.36 -21.54 -5.22
C THR A 400 -73.30 -20.36 -5.48
N ILE A 401 -72.75 -19.15 -5.64
CA ILE A 401 -73.49 -17.95 -6.01
C ILE A 401 -74.18 -18.15 -7.37
N GLU A 402 -73.50 -18.77 -8.34
CA GLU A 402 -74.07 -19.04 -9.66
C GLU A 402 -75.23 -20.04 -9.59
N VAL A 403 -75.10 -21.10 -8.78
CA VAL A 403 -76.21 -22.01 -8.49
C VAL A 403 -77.40 -21.26 -7.86
N LEU A 404 -77.16 -20.42 -6.84
CA LEU A 404 -78.21 -19.63 -6.21
C LEU A 404 -78.88 -18.64 -7.18
N ARG A 405 -78.10 -17.98 -8.05
CA ARG A 405 -78.62 -17.10 -9.11
C ARG A 405 -79.53 -17.88 -10.06
N SER A 406 -79.15 -19.10 -10.45
CA SER A 406 -79.98 -19.96 -11.30
C SER A 406 -81.30 -20.34 -10.62
N GLU A 407 -81.27 -20.59 -9.30
CA GLU A 407 -82.45 -20.96 -8.53
C GLU A 407 -83.39 -19.76 -8.33
N VAL A 408 -82.84 -18.57 -8.07
CA VAL A 408 -83.62 -17.32 -8.04
C VAL A 408 -84.28 -17.05 -9.39
N ALA A 409 -83.59 -17.30 -10.51
CA ALA A 409 -84.18 -17.16 -11.84
C ALA A 409 -85.35 -18.12 -12.05
N LYS A 410 -85.23 -19.39 -11.64
CA LYS A 410 -86.35 -20.35 -11.68
C LYS A 410 -87.51 -19.93 -10.78
N LEU A 411 -87.24 -19.48 -9.56
CA LEU A 411 -88.28 -18.99 -8.65
C LEU A 411 -89.00 -17.77 -9.23
N LYS A 412 -88.27 -16.90 -9.94
CA LYS A 412 -88.86 -15.76 -10.65
C LYS A 412 -89.82 -16.20 -11.76
N THR A 413 -89.44 -17.20 -12.58
CA THR A 413 -90.33 -17.71 -13.62
C THR A 413 -91.57 -18.40 -13.03
N VAL A 414 -91.41 -19.17 -11.95
CA VAL A 414 -92.53 -19.79 -11.22
C VAL A 414 -93.46 -18.72 -10.63
N LYS A 415 -92.91 -17.67 -10.02
CA LYS A 415 -93.69 -16.53 -9.53
C LYS A 415 -94.49 -15.88 -10.66
N GLU A 416 -93.86 -15.59 -11.79
CA GLU A 416 -94.55 -15.00 -12.96
C GLU A 416 -95.68 -15.91 -13.47
N GLN A 417 -95.49 -17.23 -13.48
CA GLN A 417 -96.55 -18.18 -13.80
C GLN A 417 -97.70 -18.17 -12.77
N MET A 418 -97.40 -18.11 -11.46
CA MET A 418 -98.43 -18.02 -10.43
C MET A 418 -99.23 -16.72 -10.51
N VAL A 419 -98.58 -15.59 -10.79
CA VAL A 419 -99.27 -14.31 -11.01
C VAL A 419 -100.23 -14.40 -12.18
N LYS A 420 -99.82 -14.97 -13.32
CA LYS A 420 -100.72 -15.20 -14.47
C LYS A 420 -101.93 -16.06 -14.10
N ARG A 421 -101.72 -17.14 -13.33
CA ARG A 421 -102.82 -18.00 -12.86
C ARG A 421 -103.78 -17.25 -11.92
N LEU A 422 -103.26 -16.40 -11.05
CA LEU A 422 -104.09 -15.53 -10.20
C LEU A 422 -104.92 -14.56 -11.04
N GLU A 423 -104.32 -13.88 -12.01
CA GLU A 423 -105.03 -12.98 -12.94
C GLU A 423 -106.13 -13.72 -13.73
N GLU A 424 -105.88 -14.96 -14.16
CA GLU A 424 -106.89 -15.81 -14.81
C GLU A 424 -108.02 -16.20 -13.87
N ALA A 425 -107.71 -16.52 -12.62
CA ALA A 425 -108.69 -16.84 -11.58
C ALA A 425 -109.53 -15.61 -11.21
N ASP A 426 -108.92 -14.43 -11.08
CA ASP A 426 -109.61 -13.16 -10.85
C ASP A 426 -110.57 -12.84 -12.00
N LYS A 427 -110.14 -13.00 -13.26
CA LYS A 427 -111.03 -12.91 -14.43
C LYS A 427 -112.16 -13.95 -14.40
N GLY A 428 -111.92 -15.12 -13.82
CA GLY A 428 -112.94 -16.15 -13.58
C GLY A 428 -113.97 -15.72 -12.54
N LEU A 429 -113.50 -15.20 -11.40
CA LEU A 429 -114.33 -14.66 -10.33
C LEU A 429 -115.16 -13.47 -10.81
N GLU A 430 -114.59 -12.58 -11.60
CA GLU A 430 -115.30 -11.41 -12.14
C GLU A 430 -116.43 -11.84 -13.10
N ARG A 431 -116.19 -12.86 -13.92
CA ARG A 431 -117.26 -13.48 -14.74
C ARG A 431 -118.36 -14.10 -13.88
N ALA A 432 -118.00 -14.79 -12.80
CA ALA A 432 -118.97 -15.37 -11.87
C ALA A 432 -119.79 -14.28 -11.16
N ARG A 433 -119.15 -13.20 -10.68
CA ARG A 433 -119.83 -12.02 -10.10
C ARG A 433 -120.81 -11.39 -11.07
N ASN A 434 -120.41 -11.14 -12.32
CA ASN A 434 -121.29 -10.60 -13.35
C ASN A 434 -122.48 -11.52 -13.66
N SER A 435 -122.30 -12.84 -13.57
CA SER A 435 -123.38 -13.81 -13.72
C SER A 435 -124.36 -13.76 -12.54
N VAL A 436 -123.83 -13.67 -11.31
CA VAL A 436 -124.65 -13.50 -10.09
C VAL A 436 -125.43 -12.18 -10.13
N ASP A 437 -124.80 -11.09 -10.56
CA ASP A 437 -125.47 -9.78 -10.70
C ASP A 437 -126.63 -9.83 -11.71
N LYS A 438 -126.47 -10.55 -12.82
CA LYS A 438 -127.57 -10.80 -13.78
C LYS A 438 -128.71 -11.62 -13.15
N ASN A 439 -128.36 -12.65 -12.38
CA ASN A 439 -129.35 -13.46 -11.66
C ASN A 439 -130.07 -12.64 -10.59
N LEU A 440 -129.37 -11.77 -9.86
CA LEU A 440 -129.95 -10.84 -8.89
C LEU A 440 -130.94 -9.89 -9.57
N LYS A 441 -130.58 -9.31 -10.72
CA LYS A 441 -131.51 -8.47 -11.51
C LYS A 441 -132.74 -9.24 -11.99
N HIS A 442 -132.60 -10.53 -12.28
CA HIS A 442 -133.74 -11.39 -12.62
C HIS A 442 -134.61 -11.71 -11.40
N ILE A 443 -134.00 -11.92 -10.23
CA ILE A 443 -134.73 -12.05 -8.97
C ILE A 443 -135.49 -10.76 -8.66
N ASP A 444 -134.86 -9.58 -8.76
CA ASP A 444 -135.51 -8.28 -8.56
C ASP A 444 -136.72 -8.09 -9.50
N TYR A 445 -136.61 -8.53 -10.76
CA TYR A 445 -137.72 -8.51 -11.72
C TYR A 445 -138.88 -9.40 -11.26
N LEU A 446 -138.59 -10.63 -10.81
CA LEU A 446 -139.59 -11.56 -10.28
C LEU A 446 -140.20 -11.07 -8.94
N GLU A 447 -139.41 -10.41 -8.09
CA GLU A 447 -139.90 -9.74 -6.89
C GLU A 447 -140.82 -8.56 -7.24
N GLY A 448 -140.57 -7.86 -8.35
CA GLY A 448 -141.46 -6.87 -8.94
C GLY A 448 -142.81 -7.46 -9.38
N GLU A 449 -142.80 -8.57 -10.12
CA GLU A 449 -144.03 -9.30 -10.49
C GLU A 449 -144.79 -9.82 -9.25
N LEU A 450 -144.07 -10.25 -8.22
CA LEU A 450 -144.66 -10.69 -6.95
C LEU A 450 -145.27 -9.53 -6.15
N LYS A 451 -144.69 -8.32 -6.27
CA LYS A 451 -145.24 -7.09 -5.70
C LYS A 451 -146.51 -6.65 -6.43
N GLU A 452 -146.55 -6.75 -7.75
CA GLU A 452 -147.76 -6.49 -8.56
C GLU A 452 -148.88 -7.50 -8.23
N ALA A 453 -148.55 -8.76 -7.94
CA ALA A 453 -149.50 -9.76 -7.44
C ALA A 453 -150.01 -9.47 -6.02
N ARG A 454 -149.17 -8.86 -5.16
CA ARG A 454 -149.56 -8.38 -3.82
C ARG A 454 -150.40 -7.10 -3.89
N GLU A 455 -150.18 -6.23 -4.87
CA GLU A 455 -150.96 -5.00 -5.11
C GLU A 455 -152.36 -5.29 -5.71
N LEU A 456 -152.54 -6.43 -6.40
CA LEU A 456 -153.86 -6.96 -6.82
C LEU A 456 -154.72 -7.51 -5.66
N ILE A 457 -154.10 -7.95 -4.57
CA ILE A 457 -154.79 -8.49 -3.37
C ILE A 457 -155.23 -7.35 -2.42
N VAL A 458 -154.64 -6.17 -2.53
CA VAL A 458 -154.91 -5.01 -1.66
C VAL A 458 -156.08 -4.13 -2.17
N HIS A 459 -156.63 -4.38 -3.36
CA HIS A 459 -157.73 -3.60 -3.95
C HIS A 459 -159.16 -4.10 -3.61
N LEU A 460 -159.32 -5.01 -2.65
CA LEU A 460 -160.63 -5.58 -2.28
C LEU A 460 -160.99 -5.56 -0.79
N GLU A 461 -160.43 -4.67 0.04
CA GLU A 461 -161.07 -4.33 1.32
C GLU A 461 -160.64 -2.95 1.84
N GLN A 462 -161.57 -1.99 1.71
CA GLN A 462 -161.49 -0.61 2.22
C GLN A 462 -162.24 -0.48 3.55
N ARG A 463 -161.75 0.49 4.36
CA ARG A 463 -162.45 1.34 5.37
C ARG A 463 -162.63 0.81 6.82
N PRO A 464 -162.91 1.68 7.82
CA PRO A 464 -162.16 2.88 8.27
C PRO A 464 -162.15 3.01 9.82
N ASP A 465 -161.66 4.17 10.32
CA ASP A 465 -162.07 4.84 11.58
C ASP A 465 -161.64 4.22 12.93
N ALA A 466 -161.40 4.95 14.03
CA ALA A 466 -161.41 6.37 14.34
C ALA A 466 -160.75 6.56 15.74
N MET A 467 -160.19 7.76 15.99
CA MET A 467 -159.84 8.35 17.30
C MET A 467 -158.83 7.52 18.17
N ASP A 468 -158.04 8.04 19.09
CA ASP A 468 -158.20 9.22 19.93
C ASP A 468 -156.85 9.62 20.56
N ALA A 469 -156.87 10.81 21.14
CA ALA A 469 -155.90 11.56 21.92
C ALA A 469 -154.93 10.79 22.88
N GLY A 470 -153.86 10.20 22.34
CA GLY A 470 -152.74 9.65 23.15
C GLY A 470 -151.31 9.96 22.65
N VAL A 471 -151.17 10.73 21.57
CA VAL A 471 -149.90 10.85 20.82
C VAL A 471 -148.95 11.93 21.38
N LYS A 472 -149.47 12.95 22.07
CA LYS A 472 -148.65 14.10 22.51
C LYS A 472 -147.70 13.84 23.69
N GLU A 473 -147.89 12.77 24.46
CA GLU A 473 -147.00 12.40 25.58
C GLU A 473 -145.82 11.52 25.13
N LYS A 474 -146.00 10.73 24.07
CA LYS A 474 -144.93 9.93 23.45
C LYS A 474 -143.93 10.78 22.66
N ASP A 475 -144.37 11.91 22.11
CA ASP A 475 -143.49 12.86 21.41
C ASP A 475 -142.48 13.57 22.34
N LEU A 476 -142.81 13.74 23.63
CA LEU A 476 -141.88 14.28 24.65
C LEU A 476 -140.81 13.25 25.07
N ILE A 477 -141.16 11.96 25.14
CA ILE A 477 -140.20 10.87 25.40
C ILE A 477 -139.26 10.66 24.19
N ILE A 478 -139.76 10.83 22.96
CA ILE A 478 -138.95 10.78 21.75
C ILE A 478 -137.98 11.97 21.66
N ALA A 479 -138.38 13.15 22.15
CA ALA A 479 -137.49 14.31 22.24
C ALA A 479 -136.36 14.10 23.26
N ASP A 480 -136.65 13.49 24.42
CA ASP A 480 -135.63 13.18 25.45
C ASP A 480 -134.66 12.08 25.00
N LEU A 481 -135.15 11.02 24.35
CA LEU A 481 -134.30 9.96 23.78
C LEU A 481 -133.42 10.45 22.61
N LYS A 482 -133.88 11.44 21.83
CA LYS A 482 -133.05 12.11 20.82
C LYS A 482 -131.93 12.95 21.44
N LEU A 483 -132.20 13.60 22.57
CA LEU A 483 -131.18 14.34 23.32
C LEU A 483 -130.12 13.40 23.91
N GLN A 484 -130.53 12.24 24.43
CA GLN A 484 -129.61 11.20 24.91
C GLN A 484 -128.76 10.60 23.79
N LEU A 485 -129.34 10.36 22.60
CA LEU A 485 -128.58 9.92 21.41
C LEU A 485 -127.57 10.98 20.95
N GLN A 486 -127.92 12.27 21.01
CA GLN A 486 -127.02 13.35 20.64
C GLN A 486 -125.86 13.51 21.63
N SER A 487 -126.13 13.32 22.94
CA SER A 487 -125.11 13.24 23.99
C SER A 487 -124.16 12.05 23.77
N LEU A 488 -124.70 10.86 23.44
CA LEU A 488 -123.90 9.68 23.14
C LEU A 488 -123.06 9.83 21.86
N GLU A 489 -123.56 10.51 20.82
CA GLU A 489 -122.80 10.80 19.60
C GLU A 489 -121.67 11.82 19.88
N GLN A 490 -121.90 12.81 20.75
CA GLN A 490 -120.84 13.72 21.20
C GLN A 490 -119.79 12.99 22.02
N HIS A 491 -120.20 12.11 22.95
CA HIS A 491 -119.29 11.27 23.71
C HIS A 491 -118.47 10.34 22.81
N LYS A 492 -119.09 9.73 21.79
CA LYS A 492 -118.42 8.93 20.75
C LYS A 492 -117.42 9.76 19.93
N LYS A 493 -117.73 11.00 19.58
CA LYS A 493 -116.77 11.90 18.89
C LYS A 493 -115.58 12.25 19.77
N VAL A 494 -115.79 12.53 21.06
CA VAL A 494 -114.72 12.80 22.02
C VAL A 494 -113.86 11.54 22.22
N MET A 495 -114.48 10.38 22.38
CA MET A 495 -113.80 9.09 22.54
C MET A 495 -113.01 8.71 21.28
N ASN A 496 -113.56 8.91 20.08
CA ASN A 496 -112.82 8.72 18.82
C ASN A 496 -111.64 9.69 18.70
N LYS A 497 -111.76 10.93 19.18
CA LYS A 497 -110.66 11.89 19.20
C LYS A 497 -109.57 11.49 20.20
N GLN A 498 -109.95 10.93 21.36
CA GLN A 498 -109.01 10.34 22.31
C GLN A 498 -108.30 9.11 21.73
N VAL A 499 -109.02 8.20 21.06
CA VAL A 499 -108.44 7.03 20.39
C VAL A 499 -107.51 7.45 19.24
N ALA A 500 -107.89 8.43 18.44
CA ALA A 500 -107.02 8.97 17.39
C ALA A 500 -105.75 9.61 17.98
N ASN A 501 -105.87 10.32 19.10
CA ASN A 501 -104.73 10.91 19.78
C ASN A 501 -103.81 9.86 20.42
N THR A 502 -104.33 8.78 21.00
CA THR A 502 -103.50 7.70 21.56
C THR A 502 -102.80 6.88 20.47
N ILE A 503 -103.47 6.62 19.34
CA ILE A 503 -102.84 5.99 18.17
C ILE A 503 -101.72 6.89 17.63
N LYS A 504 -101.97 8.20 17.52
CA LYS A 504 -100.96 9.16 17.08
C LYS A 504 -99.77 9.20 18.03
N GLN A 505 -100.00 9.28 19.34
CA GLN A 505 -98.92 9.21 20.33
C GLN A 505 -98.12 7.91 20.23
N HIS A 506 -98.79 6.78 19.97
CA HIS A 506 -98.10 5.50 19.78
C HIS A 506 -97.23 5.49 18.51
N ALA A 507 -97.69 6.10 17.41
CA ALA A 507 -96.90 6.28 16.20
C ALA A 507 -95.70 7.21 16.44
N ASP A 508 -95.92 8.34 17.14
CA ASP A 508 -94.86 9.28 17.50
C ASP A 508 -93.79 8.61 18.41
N PHE A 509 -94.20 7.74 19.34
CA PHE A 509 -93.27 6.95 20.16
C PHE A 509 -92.51 5.87 19.37
N GLU A 510 -93.14 5.26 18.39
CA GLU A 510 -92.51 4.27 17.52
C GLU A 510 -91.47 4.93 16.60
N GLU A 511 -91.78 6.11 16.05
CA GLU A 511 -90.86 6.95 15.29
C GLU A 511 -89.68 7.41 16.16
N LEU A 512 -89.95 7.91 17.37
CA LEU A 512 -88.90 8.27 18.33
C LEU A 512 -88.02 7.06 18.71
N GLY A 513 -88.62 5.87 18.85
CA GLY A 513 -87.90 4.63 19.08
C GLY A 513 -87.02 4.20 17.91
N GLY A 514 -87.48 4.44 16.67
CA GLY A 514 -86.69 4.28 15.44
C GLY A 514 -85.49 5.23 15.42
N ASN A 515 -85.75 6.52 15.63
CA ASN A 515 -84.72 7.57 15.68
C ASN A 515 -83.68 7.30 16.78
N TYR A 516 -84.10 6.81 17.94
CA TYR A 516 -83.18 6.43 19.02
C TYR A 516 -82.28 5.23 18.64
N LYS A 517 -82.84 4.22 17.97
CA LYS A 517 -82.05 3.08 17.47
C LYS A 517 -81.05 3.50 16.39
N GLU A 518 -81.46 4.37 15.47
CA GLU A 518 -80.56 4.93 14.45
C GLU A 518 -79.44 5.75 15.08
N ALA A 519 -79.75 6.60 16.08
CA ALA A 519 -78.75 7.36 16.82
C ALA A 519 -77.76 6.44 17.56
N LEU A 520 -78.24 5.34 18.17
CA LEU A 520 -77.36 4.34 18.79
C LEU A 520 -76.44 3.65 17.78
N GLN A 521 -76.96 3.32 16.60
CA GLN A 521 -76.15 2.73 15.53
C GLN A 521 -75.07 3.71 15.05
N GLN A 522 -75.44 4.98 14.82
CA GLN A 522 -74.48 6.03 14.46
C GLN A 522 -73.39 6.24 15.53
N ILE A 523 -73.76 6.22 16.82
CA ILE A 523 -72.79 6.28 17.92
C ILE A 523 -71.85 5.08 17.90
N SER A 524 -72.36 3.89 17.60
CA SER A 524 -71.54 2.67 17.46
C SER A 524 -70.55 2.80 16.31
N ASP A 525 -71.00 3.21 15.13
CA ASP A 525 -70.17 3.37 13.93
C ASP A 525 -69.11 4.48 14.15
N LEU A 526 -69.47 5.57 14.82
CA LEU A 526 -68.54 6.63 15.21
C LEU A 526 -67.49 6.16 16.22
N ARG A 527 -67.86 5.29 17.16
CA ARG A 527 -66.89 4.69 18.09
C ARG A 527 -65.91 3.75 17.38
N GLU A 528 -66.40 2.95 16.45
CA GLU A 528 -65.55 2.05 15.67
C GLU A 528 -64.58 2.84 14.77
N THR A 529 -65.08 3.85 14.05
CA THR A 529 -64.23 4.73 13.24
C THR A 529 -63.19 5.45 14.10
N LEU A 530 -63.57 5.97 15.27
CA LEU A 530 -62.63 6.61 16.20
C LEU A 530 -61.55 5.64 16.69
N SER A 531 -61.92 4.40 17.03
CA SER A 531 -60.98 3.33 17.38
C SER A 531 -59.98 3.05 16.26
N VAL A 532 -60.46 2.90 15.02
CA VAL A 532 -59.60 2.67 13.85
C VAL A 532 -58.68 3.86 13.59
N THR A 533 -59.17 5.10 13.71
CA THR A 533 -58.33 6.29 13.53
C THR A 533 -57.25 6.41 14.61
N ASN A 534 -57.57 6.09 15.88
CA ASN A 534 -56.58 6.08 16.95
C ASN A 534 -55.50 5.03 16.72
N ALA A 535 -55.86 3.82 16.29
CA ALA A 535 -54.89 2.79 15.95
C ALA A 535 -53.96 3.22 14.79
N LYS A 536 -54.50 3.91 13.78
CA LYS A 536 -53.69 4.50 12.69
C LYS A 536 -52.74 5.58 13.18
N LEU A 537 -53.19 6.45 14.08
CA LEU A 537 -52.39 7.54 14.64
C LEU A 537 -51.24 6.97 15.50
N GLU A 538 -51.48 5.94 16.30
CA GLU A 538 -50.41 5.26 17.04
C GLU A 538 -49.37 4.61 16.12
N MET A 539 -49.81 3.95 15.04
CA MET A 539 -48.89 3.40 14.04
C MET A 539 -48.09 4.49 13.34
N GLN A 540 -48.72 5.62 13.00
CA GLN A 540 -48.05 6.77 12.41
C GLN A 540 -47.01 7.36 13.37
N SER A 541 -47.34 7.49 14.66
CA SER A 541 -46.39 7.95 15.69
C SER A 541 -45.16 7.04 15.80
N LYS A 542 -45.37 5.70 15.79
CA LYS A 542 -44.26 4.73 15.80
C LYS A 542 -43.37 4.86 14.56
N LEU A 543 -43.96 5.02 13.38
CA LEU A 543 -43.21 5.23 12.13
C LEU A 543 -42.45 6.56 12.14
N GLU A 544 -43.03 7.63 12.66
CA GLU A 544 -42.38 8.93 12.78
C GLU A 544 -41.15 8.87 13.71
N VAL A 545 -41.28 8.19 14.85
CA VAL A 545 -40.16 7.97 15.78
C VAL A 545 -39.05 7.16 15.11
N GLN A 546 -39.40 6.11 14.35
CA GLN A 546 -38.43 5.32 13.61
C GLN A 546 -37.72 6.14 12.53
N LEU A 547 -38.45 6.98 11.79
CA LEU A 547 -37.88 7.87 10.78
C LEU A 547 -36.93 8.88 11.41
N ARG A 548 -37.29 9.49 12.54
CA ARG A 548 -36.41 10.41 13.30
C ARG A 548 -35.11 9.71 13.73
N LYS A 549 -35.20 8.45 14.15
CA LYS A 549 -34.03 7.64 14.52
C LYS A 549 -33.11 7.39 13.31
N GLU A 550 -33.65 7.02 12.16
CA GLU A 550 -32.86 6.82 10.94
C GLU A 550 -32.25 8.13 10.43
N VAL A 551 -32.98 9.25 10.50
CA VAL A 551 -32.43 10.58 10.17
C VAL A 551 -31.27 10.96 11.10
N SER A 552 -31.35 10.66 12.40
CA SER A 552 -30.25 10.89 13.33
C SER A 552 -29.00 10.10 12.95
N LYS A 553 -29.16 8.80 12.66
CA LYS A 553 -28.06 7.93 12.21
C LYS A 553 -27.42 8.44 10.92
N MET A 554 -28.22 8.87 9.95
CA MET A 554 -27.70 9.43 8.69
C MET A 554 -26.90 10.71 8.93
N ARG A 555 -27.36 11.59 9.82
CA ARG A 555 -26.61 12.81 10.19
C ARG A 555 -25.28 12.48 10.88
N GLU A 556 -25.27 11.51 11.78
CA GLU A 556 -24.04 11.03 12.43
C GLU A 556 -23.06 10.45 11.40
N GLN A 557 -23.56 9.63 10.46
CA GLN A 557 -22.74 9.08 9.38
C GLN A 557 -22.17 10.19 8.48
N MET A 558 -22.96 11.21 8.13
CA MET A 558 -22.52 12.36 7.35
C MET A 558 -21.37 13.12 8.04
N VAL A 559 -21.43 13.30 9.36
CA VAL A 559 -20.35 13.94 10.13
C VAL A 559 -19.08 13.08 10.13
N ILE A 560 -19.22 11.75 10.22
CA ILE A 560 -18.08 10.82 10.13
C ILE A 560 -17.44 10.91 8.75
N ASP A 561 -18.24 10.91 7.69
CA ASP A 561 -17.77 11.01 6.30
C ASP A 561 -17.13 12.39 6.01
N GLN A 562 -17.63 13.46 6.62
CA GLN A 562 -16.99 14.78 6.50
C GLN A 562 -15.63 14.82 7.20
N LYS A 563 -15.52 14.29 8.42
CA LYS A 563 -14.22 14.17 9.12
C LYS A 563 -13.26 13.28 8.33
N LEU A 564 -13.81 12.24 7.69
CA LEU A 564 -13.05 11.36 6.84
C LEU A 564 -12.40 12.08 5.68
N LEU A 565 -13.22 12.87 4.98
CA LEU A 565 -12.83 13.63 3.82
C LEU A 565 -11.78 14.69 4.20
N ASN A 566 -12.01 15.44 5.29
CA ASN A 566 -11.06 16.44 5.77
C ASN A 566 -9.69 15.83 6.08
N ALA A 567 -9.64 14.69 6.79
CA ALA A 567 -8.38 14.00 7.07
C ALA A 567 -7.67 13.50 5.80
N ARG A 568 -8.42 13.09 4.76
CA ARG A 568 -7.84 12.72 3.46
C ARG A 568 -7.28 13.95 2.74
N SER A 569 -8.01 15.07 2.77
CA SER A 569 -7.57 16.33 2.17
C SER A 569 -6.30 16.87 2.82
N GLU A 570 -6.20 16.82 4.15
CA GLU A 570 -4.98 17.19 4.89
C GLU A 570 -3.80 16.29 4.50
N LEU A 571 -4.01 14.97 4.44
CA LEU A 571 -2.97 14.03 4.00
C LEU A 571 -2.50 14.35 2.57
N ILE A 572 -3.43 14.58 1.64
CA ILE A 572 -3.08 14.96 0.26
C ILE A 572 -2.25 16.25 0.24
N ALA A 573 -2.66 17.28 0.98
CA ALA A 573 -1.92 18.53 1.07
C ALA A 573 -0.50 18.33 1.63
N THR A 574 -0.33 17.49 2.66
CA THR A 574 1.00 17.17 3.19
C THR A 574 1.86 16.40 2.20
N LEU A 575 1.30 15.46 1.46
CA LEU A 575 2.02 14.69 0.45
C LEU A 575 2.45 15.57 -0.73
N GLN A 576 1.57 16.44 -1.21
CA GLN A 576 1.88 17.42 -2.26
C GLN A 576 3.01 18.37 -1.83
N LYS A 577 2.95 18.87 -0.59
CA LYS A 577 4.02 19.70 -0.04
C LYS A 577 5.35 18.96 0.06
N ASN A 578 5.34 17.71 0.53
CA ASN A 578 6.57 16.90 0.60
C ASN A 578 7.16 16.61 -0.78
N GLU A 579 6.32 16.40 -1.80
CA GLU A 579 6.75 16.23 -3.19
C GLU A 579 7.42 17.51 -3.71
N GLU A 580 6.82 18.67 -3.47
CA GLU A 580 7.37 19.98 -3.84
C GLU A 580 8.71 20.28 -3.13
N ASP A 581 8.80 20.01 -1.83
CA ASP A 581 10.04 20.15 -1.05
C ASP A 581 11.14 19.22 -1.59
N SER A 582 10.78 17.97 -1.95
CA SER A 582 11.72 17.00 -2.51
C SER A 582 12.20 17.42 -3.89
N ARG A 583 11.31 17.95 -4.74
CA ARG A 583 11.66 18.48 -6.06
C ARG A 583 12.59 19.67 -5.95
N THR A 584 12.31 20.60 -5.04
CA THR A 584 13.16 21.76 -4.78
C THR A 584 14.55 21.35 -4.29
N LYS A 585 14.64 20.35 -3.42
CA LYS A 585 15.92 19.78 -2.97
C LYS A 585 16.70 19.12 -4.11
N LEU A 586 16.01 18.43 -5.02
CA LEU A 586 16.62 17.82 -6.19
C LEU A 586 17.19 18.89 -7.13
N ASP A 587 16.44 19.96 -7.39
CA ASP A 587 16.90 21.08 -8.21
C ASP A 587 18.15 21.74 -7.58
N GLN A 588 18.17 21.93 -6.26
CA GLN A 588 19.37 22.41 -5.55
C GLN A 588 20.57 21.48 -5.72
N MET A 589 20.37 20.16 -5.65
CA MET A 589 21.46 19.21 -5.89
C MET A 589 21.96 19.29 -7.33
N TYR A 590 21.09 19.45 -8.33
CA TYR A 590 21.51 19.64 -9.71
C TYR A 590 22.36 20.90 -9.89
N TYR A 591 21.98 22.01 -9.27
CA TYR A 591 22.81 23.22 -9.26
C TYR A 591 24.18 22.98 -8.61
N GLN A 592 24.23 22.32 -7.44
CA GLN A 592 25.51 22.01 -6.79
C GLN A 592 26.40 21.06 -7.61
N VAL A 593 25.81 20.07 -8.28
CA VAL A 593 26.52 19.17 -9.18
C VAL A 593 27.09 19.96 -10.37
N SER A 594 26.29 20.86 -10.97
CA SER A 594 26.76 21.74 -12.03
C SER A 594 27.95 22.60 -11.57
N GLU A 595 27.89 23.22 -10.39
CA GLU A 595 29.01 24.00 -9.85
C GLU A 595 30.25 23.14 -9.63
N LYS A 596 30.10 21.95 -9.04
CA LYS A 596 31.23 21.02 -8.84
C LYS A 596 31.83 20.56 -10.16
N GLU A 597 31.02 20.31 -11.19
CA GLU A 597 31.49 19.96 -12.53
C GLU A 597 32.35 21.10 -13.11
N THR A 598 31.92 22.36 -12.95
CA THR A 598 32.75 23.50 -13.38
C THR A 598 34.07 23.59 -12.62
N LEU A 599 34.07 23.30 -11.31
CA LEU A 599 35.29 23.30 -10.50
C LEU A 599 36.24 22.17 -10.90
N ILE A 600 35.72 20.97 -11.16
CA ILE A 600 36.49 19.83 -11.66
C ILE A 600 37.16 20.20 -12.99
N ASN A 601 36.42 20.81 -13.92
CA ASN A 601 36.97 21.26 -15.19
C ASN A 601 38.09 22.31 -15.01
N GLN A 602 37.93 23.24 -14.08
CA GLN A 602 38.99 24.20 -13.76
C GLN A 602 40.24 23.53 -13.17
N VAL A 603 40.06 22.55 -12.28
CA VAL A 603 41.18 21.78 -11.69
C VAL A 603 41.90 20.97 -12.77
N ASN A 604 41.16 20.31 -13.65
CA ASN A 604 41.73 19.54 -14.76
C ASN A 604 42.56 20.43 -15.71
N ASN A 605 42.06 21.63 -16.04
CA ASN A 605 42.81 22.58 -16.86
C ASN A 605 44.12 23.02 -16.18
N LYS A 606 44.08 23.30 -14.87
CA LYS A 606 45.29 23.64 -14.09
C LYS A 606 46.27 22.47 -14.03
N LEU A 607 45.77 21.25 -13.87
CA LEU A 607 46.60 20.06 -13.83
C LEU A 607 47.30 19.84 -15.18
N SER A 608 46.56 19.94 -16.29
CA SER A 608 47.11 19.83 -17.64
C SER A 608 48.19 20.88 -17.92
N SER A 609 47.95 22.13 -17.51
CA SER A 609 48.96 23.20 -17.60
C SER A 609 50.22 22.88 -16.77
N LYS A 610 50.06 22.32 -15.57
CA LYS A 610 51.21 21.91 -14.73
C LYS A 610 51.95 20.72 -15.31
N GLU A 611 51.25 19.75 -15.88
CA GLU A 611 51.88 18.63 -16.59
C GLU A 611 52.72 19.12 -17.76
N GLU A 612 52.23 20.08 -18.55
CA GLU A 612 52.97 20.70 -19.64
C GLU A 612 54.24 21.43 -19.13
N GLU A 613 54.12 22.20 -18.04
CA GLU A 613 55.29 22.81 -17.38
C GLU A 613 56.32 21.75 -16.96
N PHE A 614 55.89 20.64 -16.37
CA PHE A 614 56.78 19.53 -15.99
C PHE A 614 57.46 18.89 -17.19
N TYR A 615 56.74 18.64 -18.28
CA TYR A 615 57.32 18.10 -19.51
C TYR A 615 58.39 19.05 -20.09
N ASN A 616 58.12 20.35 -20.09
CA ASN A 616 59.05 21.37 -20.57
C ASN A 616 60.33 21.45 -19.70
N LEU A 617 60.17 21.44 -18.38
CA LEU A 617 61.28 21.43 -17.43
C LEU A 617 62.12 20.15 -17.56
N TYR A 618 61.46 18.99 -17.65
CA TYR A 618 62.13 17.71 -17.84
C TYR A 618 62.89 17.64 -19.17
N GLY A 619 62.30 18.16 -20.25
CA GLY A 619 62.95 18.30 -21.55
C GLY A 619 64.23 19.16 -21.45
N THR A 620 64.13 20.31 -20.78
CA THR A 620 65.26 21.22 -20.54
C THR A 620 66.35 20.55 -19.71
N LEU A 621 66.00 19.89 -18.60
CA LEU A 621 66.93 19.18 -17.74
C LEU A 621 67.67 18.07 -18.50
N THR A 622 66.93 17.28 -19.27
CA THR A 622 67.50 16.20 -20.09
C THR A 622 68.49 16.73 -21.14
N HIS A 623 68.17 17.87 -21.76
CA HIS A 623 69.07 18.54 -22.69
C HIS A 623 70.35 19.03 -22.00
N LYS A 624 70.21 19.74 -20.87
CA LYS A 624 71.36 20.21 -20.07
C LYS A 624 72.23 19.06 -19.59
N GLN A 625 71.64 17.94 -19.17
CA GLN A 625 72.42 16.78 -18.73
C GLN A 625 73.16 16.10 -19.88
N ARG A 626 72.59 16.06 -21.09
CA ARG A 626 73.32 15.62 -22.30
C ARG A 626 74.49 16.55 -22.62
N GLU A 627 74.29 17.85 -22.50
CA GLU A 627 75.32 18.85 -22.75
C GLU A 627 76.47 18.77 -21.73
N VAL A 628 76.16 18.58 -20.45
CA VAL A 628 77.19 18.36 -19.41
C VAL A 628 78.03 17.12 -19.73
N ARG A 629 77.42 15.99 -20.08
CA ARG A 629 78.17 14.78 -20.47
C ARG A 629 79.08 15.01 -21.68
N ARG A 630 78.62 15.79 -22.66
CA ARG A 630 79.41 16.19 -23.83
C ARG A 630 80.61 17.04 -23.42
N GLN A 631 80.40 18.03 -22.54
CA GLN A 631 81.46 18.88 -22.01
C GLN A 631 82.47 18.09 -21.16
N GLU A 632 82.01 17.18 -20.29
CA GLU A 632 82.87 16.27 -19.51
C GLU A 632 83.77 15.43 -20.42
N HIS A 633 83.23 14.92 -21.54
CA HIS A 633 84.00 14.18 -22.53
C HIS A 633 85.08 15.05 -23.19
N ILE A 634 84.75 16.29 -23.57
CA ILE A 634 85.71 17.24 -24.14
C ILE A 634 86.81 17.57 -23.14
N ILE A 635 86.46 17.84 -21.88
CA ILE A 635 87.43 18.09 -20.81
C ILE A 635 88.38 16.90 -20.66
N LYS A 636 87.87 15.67 -20.73
CA LYS A 636 88.70 14.46 -20.67
C LYS A 636 89.71 14.40 -21.82
N LEU A 637 89.27 14.67 -23.05
CA LEU A 637 90.16 14.73 -24.21
C LEU A 637 91.24 15.82 -24.08
N LEU A 638 90.86 17.02 -23.61
CA LEU A 638 91.80 18.11 -23.38
C LEU A 638 92.82 17.78 -22.28
N LYS A 639 92.41 17.10 -21.20
CA LYS A 639 93.32 16.62 -20.15
C LYS A 639 94.34 15.62 -20.70
N GLU A 640 93.90 14.67 -21.52
CA GLU A 640 94.78 13.69 -22.16
C GLU A 640 95.76 14.37 -23.13
N GLN A 641 95.28 15.29 -23.97
CA GLN A 641 96.11 16.07 -24.87
C GLN A 641 97.15 16.90 -24.11
N ASN A 642 96.75 17.58 -23.02
CA ASN A 642 97.67 18.35 -22.18
C ASN A 642 98.72 17.46 -21.52
N SER A 643 98.31 16.30 -20.98
CA SER A 643 99.25 15.30 -20.42
C SER A 643 100.28 14.84 -21.46
N ARG A 644 99.86 14.60 -22.71
CA ARG A 644 100.75 14.21 -23.80
C ARG A 644 101.73 15.33 -24.16
N VAL A 645 101.26 16.58 -24.24
CA VAL A 645 102.09 17.75 -24.53
C VAL A 645 103.09 18.00 -23.39
N SER A 646 102.66 17.92 -22.13
CA SER A 646 103.55 18.04 -20.96
C SER A 646 104.64 16.98 -20.96
N LEU A 647 104.30 15.72 -21.28
CA LEU A 647 105.29 14.64 -21.40
C LEU A 647 106.29 14.90 -22.53
N LEU A 648 105.83 15.37 -23.70
CA LEU A 648 106.71 15.73 -24.81
C LEU A 648 107.65 16.89 -24.46
N ARG A 649 107.18 17.89 -23.70
CA ARG A 649 108.03 18.98 -23.20
C ARG A 649 109.07 18.46 -22.22
N ALA A 650 108.67 17.65 -21.23
CA ALA A 650 109.60 17.07 -20.26
C ALA A 650 110.71 16.25 -20.95
N ASN A 651 110.36 15.41 -21.94
CA ASN A 651 111.33 14.67 -22.73
C ASN A 651 112.25 15.58 -23.55
N GLN A 652 111.76 16.72 -24.04
CA GLN A 652 112.57 17.69 -24.77
C GLN A 652 113.50 18.45 -23.83
N ASP A 653 113.04 18.83 -22.64
CA ASP A 653 113.85 19.47 -21.61
C ASP A 653 114.97 18.54 -21.13
N GLU A 654 114.69 17.24 -20.97
CA GLU A 654 115.70 16.22 -20.67
C GLU A 654 116.77 16.14 -21.77
N ARG A 655 116.36 16.09 -23.05
CA ARG A 655 117.30 16.12 -24.20
C ARG A 655 118.11 17.40 -24.27
N ASN A 656 117.49 18.55 -23.98
CA ASN A 656 118.19 19.83 -23.96
C ASN A 656 119.23 19.84 -22.82
N ALA A 657 118.89 19.33 -21.63
CA ALA A 657 119.83 19.20 -20.52
C ALA A 657 121.01 18.29 -20.89
N THR A 658 120.77 17.12 -21.52
CA THR A 658 121.87 16.26 -21.99
C THR A 658 122.75 16.96 -23.04
N MET A 659 122.13 17.74 -23.93
CA MET A 659 122.87 18.50 -24.94
C MET A 659 123.68 19.64 -24.32
N GLU A 660 123.16 20.32 -23.30
CA GLU A 660 123.90 21.33 -22.54
C GLU A 660 125.09 20.71 -21.79
N GLU A 661 124.91 19.52 -21.21
CA GLU A 661 125.98 18.75 -20.60
C GLU A 661 127.06 18.38 -21.63
N GLU A 662 126.68 17.90 -22.82
CA GLU A 662 127.61 17.63 -23.93
C GLU A 662 128.34 18.89 -24.39
N ILE A 663 127.63 20.02 -24.59
CA ILE A 663 128.24 21.30 -24.93
C ILE A 663 129.24 21.72 -23.86
N LYS A 664 128.91 21.54 -22.57
CA LYS A 664 129.81 21.82 -21.45
C LYS A 664 131.05 20.92 -21.49
N HIS A 665 130.88 19.63 -21.75
CA HIS A 665 132.00 18.69 -21.92
C HIS A 665 132.89 19.09 -23.11
N LEU A 666 132.31 19.40 -24.26
CA LEU A 666 133.03 19.86 -25.46
C LEU A 666 133.76 21.18 -25.22
N LYS A 667 133.13 22.14 -24.54
CA LYS A 667 133.78 23.38 -24.12
C LYS A 667 134.96 23.10 -23.20
N ASN A 668 134.80 22.25 -22.20
CA ASN A 668 135.90 21.86 -21.29
C ASN A 668 137.04 21.17 -22.04
N ALA A 669 136.73 20.28 -22.99
CA ALA A 669 137.72 19.66 -23.86
C ALA A 669 138.45 20.70 -24.72
N LEU A 670 137.73 21.65 -25.32
CA LEU A 670 138.34 22.76 -26.06
C LEU A 670 139.19 23.67 -25.17
N TYR A 671 138.76 23.99 -23.95
CA TYR A 671 139.57 24.71 -22.96
C TYR A 671 140.84 23.93 -22.61
N SER A 672 140.77 22.60 -22.44
CA SER A 672 141.95 21.77 -22.20
C SER A 672 142.92 21.72 -23.39
N ILE A 673 142.43 21.92 -24.62
CA ILE A 673 143.24 22.00 -25.85
C ILE A 673 143.83 23.42 -26.05
N THR A 674 143.13 24.47 -25.63
CA THR A 674 143.55 25.88 -25.80
C THR A 674 144.36 26.45 -24.63
N LEU A 675 144.35 25.80 -23.44
CA LEU A 675 145.22 26.09 -22.29
C LEU A 675 146.44 25.14 -22.20
N GLY A 676 146.79 24.43 -23.28
CA GLY A 676 148.16 23.97 -23.48
C GLY A 676 148.90 25.01 -24.31
N PRO A 677 149.72 25.88 -23.69
CA PRO A 677 151.16 25.63 -23.82
C PRO A 677 152.03 26.09 -22.62
N CYS A 678 153.27 25.58 -22.61
CA CYS A 678 154.47 26.16 -21.99
C CYS A 678 154.52 26.24 -20.44
N THR A 679 155.14 25.26 -19.77
CA THR A 679 156.58 25.20 -19.36
C THR A 679 157.01 26.21 -18.30
N VAL A 680 157.42 25.73 -17.10
CA VAL A 680 158.64 26.16 -16.37
C VAL A 680 159.07 25.01 -15.42
N GLU A 681 160.32 24.55 -15.57
CA GLU A 681 161.18 23.71 -14.68
C GLU A 681 160.65 22.41 -14.06
#